data_AF-A0A7X3RQ57-F1
#
_entry.id   AF-A0A7X3RQ57-F1
#
_cell.length_a   1.000
_cell.length_b   1.000
_cell.length_c   1.000
_cell.angle_alpha   90.00
_cell.angle_beta   90.00
_cell.angle_gamma   90.00
#
_symmetry.space_group_name_H-M   'P 1'
#
loop_
_entity.id
_entity.type
_entity.pdbx_description
1 polymer ?
#
loop_
_entity_poly.entity_id
_entity_poly.type
_entity_poly.pdbx_seq_one_letter_code
_entity_poly.pdbx_strand_id
1 'polypeptide(L)'
;MANTTEGLTTQSLSLTEELILMLLNEETGYFHQVPGWHLHCAVVGAVLAELSLRSRIDTDLESLFLVDESETGRPALDPILKEIAAESVQHNAQYWIERLAPRAESIIDSVLDRLVDLKILEYHDGEFWTLAPTVWRGELSSKSEEGTAGQFIKTRISRVIFTDEIPDPRDVIIICLVNTCDVFRFIFQLDDEAEERIEFICKMDLIGRSLASAVSQNLARRALRRPALARKIPTVSLPKLLLNPHSRDGNLNALFGNLAKEYGPVFQIRPPFSKPMIFLAGLETNRWVHKRGRMYLRARDYFSDFEKVYGASGVLPALDGADHFRLRRSLSPAYSAVRLGGQLDQLYNQGRKYMASLTVGDSYRATSMCREMVNAQLSPLFIGVDTQDLMDDLMAYKERALSVHVAKLLPRFTLNTPGMRRRAKALDTLMQRVQDIHTPAQRADSPRDLVDDYLSLHASDPQFLPESNLLFSFSAALIASVYLGDTFSLVVYAMASQPDLYAKIQAEADALFAKGDPEREDFTPANIDVTHRFLMECMRMYPIVSMSIRNVMNTCVVEDYELPMGERIHIAMTATHYMSEVFPDPYKFDIDRYLPSRHEHRSPGYAPYGLGTHKCLGTRWMELHLAANLLMLAHYFTIEVSPAKYKHKLRFSPFPSLKPSKKLKFRISQQRRELFT
;
A
#
# COMPACT_ATOMS: atom_id res chain seq x y z
N MET A 1 -50.63 13.52 -3.06
CA MET A 1 -50.77 12.24 -2.34
C MET A 1 -49.43 11.94 -1.69
N ALA A 2 -49.48 11.47 -0.45
CA ALA A 2 -48.41 11.52 0.55
C ALA A 2 -47.06 10.94 0.09
N ASN A 3 -46.00 11.74 0.23
CA ASN A 3 -44.63 11.23 0.31
C ASN A 3 -44.45 10.60 1.69
N THR A 4 -44.37 9.27 1.71
CA THR A 4 -43.91 8.47 2.84
C THR A 4 -42.48 8.87 3.18
N THR A 5 -42.35 9.72 4.20
CA THR A 5 -41.13 9.92 4.98
C THR A 5 -40.92 8.64 5.79
N GLU A 6 -40.33 7.63 5.16
CA GLU A 6 -39.82 6.46 5.88
C GLU A 6 -38.77 6.93 6.90
N GLY A 7 -39.02 6.59 8.16
CA GLY A 7 -38.29 7.09 9.31
C GLY A 7 -36.79 6.78 9.24
N LEU A 8 -35.99 7.84 9.10
CA LEU A 8 -34.60 7.83 9.54
C LEU A 8 -34.62 7.73 11.07
N THR A 9 -34.46 6.52 11.60
CA THR A 9 -34.37 6.24 13.03
C THR A 9 -33.27 7.11 13.64
N THR A 10 -33.63 7.98 14.58
CA THR A 10 -32.72 8.58 15.57
C THR A 10 -32.06 7.44 16.35
N GLN A 11 -30.86 7.02 15.94
CA GLN A 11 -30.08 6.01 16.66
C GLN A 11 -28.94 6.70 17.40
N SER A 12 -28.90 6.56 18.72
CA SER A 12 -27.81 7.08 19.54
C SER A 12 -26.52 6.30 19.30
N LEU A 13 -25.45 7.05 19.03
CA LEU A 13 -24.10 6.53 18.90
C LEU A 13 -23.60 6.06 20.28
N SER A 14 -22.80 5.00 20.30
CA SER A 14 -22.06 4.60 21.50
C SER A 14 -20.86 5.52 21.72
N LEU A 15 -20.35 5.59 22.95
CA LEU A 15 -19.11 6.33 23.24
C LEU A 15 -17.94 5.85 22.39
N THR A 16 -17.88 4.56 22.06
CA THR A 16 -16.84 3.99 21.20
C THR A 16 -17.00 4.46 19.75
N GLU A 17 -18.22 4.54 19.23
CA GLU A 17 -18.52 5.07 17.89
C GLU A 17 -18.14 6.56 17.81
N GLU A 18 -18.47 7.35 18.84
CA GLU A 18 -18.13 8.77 18.89
C GLU A 18 -16.62 9.02 18.97
N LEU A 19 -15.90 8.24 19.80
CA LEU A 19 -14.44 8.29 19.88
C LEU A 19 -13.78 8.02 18.53
N ILE A 20 -14.26 7.00 17.80
CA ILE A 20 -13.72 6.64 16.49
C ILE A 20 -14.02 7.72 15.44
N LEU A 21 -15.22 8.31 15.45
CA LEU A 21 -15.57 9.41 14.54
C LEU A 21 -14.77 10.69 14.84
N MET A 22 -14.49 10.99 16.12
CA MET A 22 -13.59 12.10 16.49
C MET A 22 -12.18 11.87 15.96
N LEU A 23 -11.71 10.63 16.01
CA LEU A 23 -10.40 10.25 15.50
C LEU A 23 -10.36 10.25 13.98
N LEU A 24 -11.47 10.16 13.27
CA LEU A 24 -11.45 10.23 11.81
C LEU A 24 -11.15 11.66 11.35
N ASN A 25 -10.08 11.83 10.58
CA ASN A 25 -9.77 13.07 9.90
C ASN A 25 -10.61 13.11 8.61
N GLU A 26 -11.46 14.11 8.43
CA GLU A 26 -12.47 14.09 7.34
C GLU A 26 -11.88 14.39 5.97
N GLU A 27 -10.86 15.26 5.93
CA GLU A 27 -10.16 15.63 4.71
C GLU A 27 -9.39 14.43 4.17
N THR A 28 -8.68 13.76 5.08
CA THR A 28 -7.80 12.67 4.75
C THR A 28 -8.49 11.33 4.79
N GLY A 29 -9.63 11.16 5.51
CA GLY A 29 -10.41 9.96 5.91
C GLY A 29 -9.64 8.86 6.65
N TYR A 30 -8.45 9.20 7.18
CA TYR A 30 -7.68 8.32 8.06
C TYR A 30 -7.87 8.75 9.50
N PHE A 31 -7.55 7.87 10.44
CA PHE A 31 -7.54 8.24 11.84
C PHE A 31 -6.37 9.18 12.17
N HIS A 32 -6.63 10.20 12.98
CA HIS A 32 -5.64 10.96 13.72
C HIS A 32 -4.72 9.98 14.45
N GLN A 33 -3.42 10.22 14.35
CA GLN A 33 -2.42 9.24 14.72
C GLN A 33 -2.16 9.26 16.23
N VAL A 34 -2.88 8.38 16.93
CA VAL A 34 -2.71 8.14 18.36
C VAL A 34 -1.82 6.91 18.56
N PRO A 35 -0.85 6.91 19.47
CA PRO A 35 -0.03 5.73 19.75
C PRO A 35 -0.92 4.51 20.05
N GLY A 36 -0.64 3.35 19.44
CA GLY A 36 -1.57 2.21 19.42
C GLY A 36 -2.13 1.83 20.79
N TRP A 37 -1.28 1.73 21.81
CA TRP A 37 -1.76 1.42 23.17
C TRP A 37 -2.57 2.52 23.84
N HIS A 38 -2.28 3.80 23.54
CA HIS A 38 -3.08 4.90 24.05
C HIS A 38 -4.48 4.80 23.45
N LEU A 39 -4.57 4.57 22.14
CA LEU A 39 -5.84 4.27 21.48
C LEU A 39 -6.52 3.03 22.03
N HIS A 40 -5.79 1.94 22.29
CA HIS A 40 -6.37 0.71 22.84
C HIS A 40 -6.97 0.95 24.22
N CYS A 41 -6.25 1.65 25.10
CA CYS A 41 -6.76 2.01 26.42
C CYS A 41 -7.97 2.96 26.30
N ALA A 42 -7.95 3.92 25.37
CA ALA A 42 -9.07 4.81 25.11
C ALA A 42 -10.33 4.05 24.66
N VAL A 43 -10.17 3.13 23.71
CA VAL A 43 -11.25 2.30 23.16
C VAL A 43 -11.86 1.41 24.24
N VAL A 44 -11.02 0.73 25.02
CA VAL A 44 -11.51 -0.12 26.12
C VAL A 44 -12.14 0.72 27.23
N GLY A 45 -11.55 1.87 27.56
CA GLY A 45 -12.13 2.84 28.50
C GLY A 45 -13.51 3.30 28.04
N ALA A 46 -13.68 3.58 26.74
CA ALA A 46 -14.97 3.95 26.16
C ALA A 46 -15.99 2.80 26.21
N VAL A 47 -15.55 1.56 26.04
CA VAL A 47 -16.42 0.38 26.19
C VAL A 47 -16.91 0.22 27.63
N LEU A 48 -16.01 0.32 28.62
CA LEU A 48 -16.39 0.22 30.03
C LEU A 48 -17.30 1.38 30.44
N ALA A 49 -17.02 2.60 29.97
CA ALA A 49 -17.90 3.74 30.19
C ALA A 49 -19.30 3.52 29.60
N GLU A 50 -19.39 3.02 28.36
CA GLU A 50 -20.68 2.77 27.71
C GLU A 50 -21.47 1.66 28.43
N LEU A 51 -20.80 0.62 28.94
CA LEU A 51 -21.44 -0.40 29.78
C LEU A 51 -21.96 0.19 31.10
N SER A 52 -21.24 1.15 31.69
CA SER A 52 -21.65 1.82 32.92
C SER A 52 -22.86 2.74 32.70
N LEU A 53 -22.85 3.54 31.63
CA LEU A 53 -24.00 4.36 31.24
C LEU A 53 -25.25 3.53 30.92
N ARG A 54 -25.08 2.28 30.49
CA ARG A 54 -26.16 1.31 30.25
C ARG A 54 -26.57 0.51 31.50
N SER A 55 -26.03 0.85 32.67
CA SER A 55 -26.29 0.17 33.94
C SER A 55 -25.99 -1.34 33.89
N ARG A 56 -25.02 -1.75 33.07
CA ARG A 56 -24.52 -3.14 33.04
C ARG A 56 -23.43 -3.37 34.07
N ILE A 57 -22.62 -2.34 34.29
CA ILE A 57 -21.56 -2.32 35.28
C ILE A 57 -21.59 -1.02 36.08
N ASP A 58 -20.98 -1.02 37.24
CA ASP A 58 -20.68 0.19 38.01
C ASP A 58 -19.20 0.20 38.36
N THR A 59 -18.60 1.38 38.52
CA THR A 59 -17.16 1.48 38.82
C THR A 59 -16.84 2.65 39.74
N ASP A 60 -16.02 2.38 40.75
CA ASP A 60 -15.34 3.39 41.55
C ASP A 60 -13.82 3.32 41.30
N LEU A 61 -13.01 3.98 42.14
CA LEU A 61 -11.55 4.00 41.99
C LEU A 61 -10.87 2.66 42.38
N GLU A 62 -11.54 1.82 43.16
CA GLU A 62 -10.99 0.62 43.77
C GLU A 62 -11.58 -0.68 43.19
N SER A 63 -12.77 -0.63 42.59
CA SER A 63 -13.53 -1.81 42.17
C SER A 63 -14.48 -1.51 41.00
N LEU A 64 -14.71 -2.55 40.18
CA LEU A 64 -15.73 -2.60 39.15
C LEU A 64 -16.74 -3.70 39.52
N PHE A 65 -18.02 -3.38 39.45
CA PHE A 65 -19.14 -4.24 39.86
C PHE A 65 -19.98 -4.60 38.65
N LEU A 66 -20.37 -5.87 38.53
CA LEU A 66 -21.41 -6.29 37.59
C LEU A 66 -22.79 -5.96 38.16
N VAL A 67 -23.61 -5.24 37.40
CA VAL A 67 -24.96 -4.85 37.79
C VAL A 67 -26.01 -5.69 37.06
N ASP A 68 -25.80 -5.94 35.77
CA ASP A 68 -26.72 -6.70 34.91
C ASP A 68 -25.93 -7.40 33.79
N GLU A 69 -26.12 -8.73 33.66
CA GLU A 69 -25.46 -9.59 32.68
C GLU A 69 -26.19 -9.66 31.33
N SER A 70 -27.36 -9.04 31.21
CA SER A 70 -28.17 -9.09 29.99
C SER A 70 -27.47 -8.43 28.81
N GLU A 71 -27.55 -9.07 27.64
CA GLU A 71 -26.93 -8.57 26.41
C GLU A 71 -27.42 -7.16 26.06
N THR A 72 -26.51 -6.32 25.60
CA THR A 72 -26.77 -4.93 25.19
C THR A 72 -27.22 -4.82 23.73
N GLY A 73 -27.10 -5.90 22.96
CA GLY A 73 -27.35 -5.92 21.51
C GLY A 73 -26.28 -5.16 20.72
N ARG A 74 -25.09 -4.96 21.31
CA ARG A 74 -23.97 -4.21 20.73
C ARG A 74 -22.79 -5.19 20.60
N PRO A 75 -22.41 -5.63 19.38
CA PRO A 75 -21.34 -6.62 19.17
C PRO A 75 -19.97 -6.25 19.78
N ALA A 76 -19.69 -4.95 19.91
CA ALA A 76 -18.48 -4.43 20.53
C ALA A 76 -18.47 -4.53 22.08
N LEU A 77 -19.63 -4.62 22.72
CA LEU A 77 -19.79 -4.61 24.18
C LEU A 77 -20.07 -6.00 24.75
N ASP A 78 -20.93 -6.79 24.09
CA ASP A 78 -21.47 -8.06 24.62
C ASP A 78 -20.39 -9.12 24.93
N PRO A 79 -19.35 -9.32 24.08
CA PRO A 79 -18.27 -10.25 24.40
C PRO A 79 -17.45 -9.86 25.64
N ILE A 80 -17.38 -8.57 25.95
CA ILE A 80 -16.66 -8.04 27.11
C ILE A 80 -17.52 -8.20 28.37
N LEU A 81 -18.82 -7.89 28.27
CA LEU A 81 -19.76 -8.09 29.38
C LEU A 81 -19.80 -9.57 29.82
N LYS A 82 -19.81 -10.51 28.86
CA LYS A 82 -19.73 -11.95 29.16
C LYS A 82 -18.45 -12.36 29.88
N GLU A 83 -17.31 -11.76 29.52
CA GLU A 83 -16.04 -12.03 30.19
C GLU A 83 -16.03 -11.47 31.63
N ILE A 84 -16.58 -10.27 31.83
CA ILE A 84 -16.73 -9.69 33.16
C ILE A 84 -17.66 -10.55 34.03
N ALA A 85 -18.77 -11.04 33.47
CA ALA A 85 -19.72 -11.90 34.18
C ALA A 85 -19.17 -13.29 34.53
N ALA A 86 -18.24 -13.81 33.73
CA ALA A 86 -17.61 -15.10 33.97
C ALA A 86 -16.48 -15.06 35.02
N GLU A 87 -15.99 -13.88 35.39
CA GLU A 87 -14.90 -13.73 36.35
C GLU A 87 -15.41 -13.77 37.79
N SER A 88 -14.82 -14.65 38.59
CA SER A 88 -15.24 -14.88 39.98
C SER A 88 -14.58 -13.91 40.96
N VAL A 89 -13.45 -13.31 40.56
CA VAL A 89 -12.68 -12.37 41.38
C VAL A 89 -13.01 -10.95 40.98
N GLN A 90 -13.34 -10.12 41.97
CA GLN A 90 -13.58 -8.72 41.72
C GLN A 90 -12.29 -7.97 41.41
N HIS A 91 -12.31 -7.16 40.36
CA HIS A 91 -11.18 -6.37 39.89
C HIS A 91 -11.58 -4.92 39.64
N ASN A 92 -10.60 -4.02 39.62
CA ASN A 92 -10.81 -2.60 39.31
C ASN A 92 -10.79 -2.34 37.79
N ALA A 93 -11.17 -1.12 37.39
CA ALA A 93 -11.14 -0.71 35.98
C ALA A 93 -9.74 -0.82 35.35
N GLN A 94 -8.66 -0.58 36.12
CA GLN A 94 -7.29 -0.68 35.64
C GLN A 94 -6.95 -2.07 35.11
N TYR A 95 -7.30 -3.12 35.86
CA TYR A 95 -7.10 -4.51 35.47
C TYR A 95 -7.84 -4.85 34.18
N TRP A 96 -9.11 -4.45 34.09
CA TRP A 96 -9.93 -4.72 32.91
C TRP A 96 -9.40 -4.01 31.67
N ILE A 97 -8.94 -2.76 31.80
CA ILE A 97 -8.27 -2.05 30.70
C ILE A 97 -7.00 -2.78 30.27
N GLU A 98 -6.13 -3.19 31.20
CA GLU A 98 -4.88 -3.90 30.88
C GLU A 98 -5.15 -5.23 30.16
N ARG A 99 -6.15 -5.98 30.62
CA ARG A 99 -6.53 -7.29 30.10
C ARG A 99 -7.18 -7.20 28.71
N LEU A 100 -8.01 -6.19 28.48
CA LEU A 100 -8.81 -6.08 27.25
C LEU A 100 -8.15 -5.22 26.17
N ALA A 101 -7.19 -4.34 26.51
CA ALA A 101 -6.50 -3.49 25.53
C ALA A 101 -5.88 -4.24 24.34
N PRO A 102 -5.33 -5.47 24.47
CA PRO A 102 -4.89 -6.26 23.32
C PRO A 102 -6.02 -6.62 22.33
N ARG A 103 -7.28 -6.62 22.77
CA ARG A 103 -8.47 -6.90 21.93
C ARG A 103 -9.04 -5.65 21.27
N ALA A 104 -8.55 -4.45 21.59
CA ALA A 104 -9.12 -3.18 21.13
C ALA A 104 -9.24 -3.10 19.60
N GLU A 105 -8.31 -3.69 18.85
CA GLU A 105 -8.37 -3.66 17.38
C GLU A 105 -9.61 -4.40 16.84
N SER A 106 -10.02 -5.52 17.45
CA SER A 106 -11.26 -6.22 17.07
C SER A 106 -12.52 -5.41 17.38
N ILE A 107 -12.46 -4.59 18.43
CA ILE A 107 -13.53 -3.67 18.83
C ILE A 107 -13.62 -2.55 17.79
N ILE A 108 -12.49 -1.96 17.40
CA ILE A 108 -12.41 -0.94 16.35
C ILE A 108 -13.01 -1.47 15.04
N ASP A 109 -12.57 -2.65 14.59
CA ASP A 109 -13.08 -3.27 13.36
C ASP A 109 -14.62 -3.42 13.41
N SER A 110 -15.16 -3.92 14.53
CA SER A 110 -16.61 -4.07 14.73
C SER A 110 -17.38 -2.74 14.76
N VAL A 111 -16.78 -1.68 15.30
CA VAL A 111 -17.37 -0.33 15.33
C VAL A 111 -17.40 0.27 13.92
N LEU A 112 -16.34 0.08 13.13
CA LEU A 112 -16.26 0.59 11.77
C LEU A 112 -17.26 -0.08 10.84
N ASP A 113 -17.38 -1.40 10.91
CA ASP A 113 -18.38 -2.17 10.14
C ASP A 113 -19.79 -1.64 10.43
N ARG A 114 -20.09 -1.38 11.70
CA ARG A 114 -21.38 -0.83 12.07
C ARG A 114 -21.59 0.61 11.59
N LEU A 115 -20.59 1.47 11.70
CA LEU A 115 -20.70 2.85 11.20
C LEU A 115 -20.97 2.87 9.69
N VAL A 116 -20.48 1.86 8.95
CA VAL A 116 -20.83 1.62 7.55
C VAL A 116 -22.28 1.14 7.40
N ASP A 117 -22.74 0.18 8.22
CA ASP A 117 -24.13 -0.27 8.23
C ASP A 117 -25.13 0.86 8.52
N LEU A 118 -24.74 1.79 9.40
CA LEU A 118 -25.50 2.99 9.74
C LEU A 118 -25.46 4.08 8.65
N LYS A 119 -24.70 3.85 7.56
CA LYS A 119 -24.46 4.83 6.48
C LYS A 119 -23.85 6.15 6.96
N ILE A 120 -23.14 6.11 8.09
CA ILE A 120 -22.39 7.26 8.62
C ILE A 120 -20.99 7.30 7.98
N LEU A 121 -20.40 6.12 7.76
CA LEU A 121 -19.18 5.95 7.00
C LEU A 121 -19.48 5.29 5.65
N GLU A 122 -18.80 5.75 4.61
CA GLU A 122 -18.71 5.07 3.33
C GLU A 122 -17.34 4.41 3.23
N TYR A 123 -17.34 3.10 3.02
CA TYR A 123 -16.13 2.36 2.71
C TYR A 123 -15.87 2.37 1.20
N HIS A 124 -14.73 2.89 0.78
CA HIS A 124 -14.32 2.90 -0.63
C HIS A 124 -13.40 1.73 -0.94
N ASP A 125 -13.60 1.12 -2.11
CA ASP A 125 -12.71 0.08 -2.64
C ASP A 125 -11.26 0.60 -2.69
N GLY A 126 -10.45 0.10 -1.77
CA GLY A 126 -9.13 0.68 -1.47
C GLY A 126 -8.85 0.92 0.01
N GLU A 127 -9.68 0.39 0.91
CA GLU A 127 -9.48 0.42 2.38
C GLU A 127 -9.39 1.84 2.91
N PHE A 128 -10.47 2.59 2.76
CA PHE A 128 -10.54 3.96 3.24
C PHE A 128 -11.98 4.38 3.53
N TRP A 129 -12.18 5.17 4.59
CA TRP A 129 -13.51 5.62 4.99
C TRP A 129 -13.65 7.12 4.76
N THR A 130 -14.75 7.51 4.13
CA THR A 130 -15.21 8.90 4.15
C THR A 130 -16.45 9.00 5.02
N LEU A 131 -16.66 10.15 5.64
CA LEU A 131 -17.94 10.44 6.25
C LEU A 131 -18.96 10.66 5.14
N ALA A 132 -20.10 9.97 5.24
CA ALA A 132 -21.22 10.21 4.35
C ALA A 132 -21.76 11.61 4.63
N PRO A 133 -22.02 12.45 3.60
CA PRO A 133 -22.73 13.71 3.76
C PRO A 133 -24.21 13.41 4.05
N THR A 134 -24.50 13.00 5.28
CA THR A 134 -25.84 12.77 5.80
C THR A 134 -26.12 13.80 6.89
N VAL A 135 -27.28 14.45 6.83
CA VAL A 135 -27.71 15.40 7.87
C VAL A 135 -27.95 14.61 9.15
N TRP A 136 -27.00 14.66 10.08
CA TRP A 136 -27.09 13.96 11.35
C TRP A 136 -27.95 14.75 12.34
N ARG A 137 -28.87 14.06 13.04
CA ARG A 137 -29.71 14.65 14.10
C ARG A 137 -29.34 14.04 15.45
N GLY A 138 -28.70 14.83 16.32
CA GLY A 138 -28.45 14.44 17.70
C GLY A 138 -29.67 14.58 18.59
N GLU A 139 -29.75 13.77 19.63
CA GLU A 139 -30.83 13.83 20.65
C GLU A 139 -30.93 15.20 21.34
N LEU A 140 -29.86 15.99 21.34
CA LEU A 140 -29.75 17.28 22.04
C LEU A 140 -29.93 18.52 21.15
N SER A 141 -29.99 18.39 19.81
CA SER A 141 -30.15 19.54 18.90
C SER A 141 -31.52 19.53 18.23
N SER A 142 -32.37 20.50 18.58
CA SER A 142 -33.66 20.73 17.91
C SER A 142 -33.51 21.39 16.52
N LYS A 143 -32.28 21.67 16.07
CA LYS A 143 -31.98 22.28 14.76
C LYS A 143 -31.09 21.35 13.94
N SER A 144 -31.48 21.11 12.69
CA SER A 144 -30.64 20.41 11.71
C SER A 144 -29.44 21.30 11.35
N GLU A 145 -28.25 20.92 11.79
CA GLU A 145 -27.01 21.47 11.26
C GLU A 145 -26.64 20.63 10.00
N GLU A 146 -26.36 21.30 8.88
CA GLU A 146 -25.82 20.62 7.69
C GLU A 146 -24.35 20.25 7.98
N GLY A 147 -24.00 18.96 7.91
CA GLY A 147 -22.65 18.49 8.20
C GLY A 147 -22.58 16.98 8.43
N THR A 148 -21.36 16.46 8.58
CA THR A 148 -21.09 15.04 8.88
C THR A 148 -21.30 14.73 10.37
N ALA A 149 -21.49 13.45 10.73
CA ALA A 149 -21.55 13.05 12.14
C ALA A 149 -20.24 13.38 12.91
N GLY A 150 -19.09 13.30 12.25
CA GLY A 150 -17.79 13.68 12.81
C GLY A 150 -17.72 15.18 13.14
N GLN A 151 -18.14 16.04 12.21
CA GLN A 151 -18.22 17.49 12.40
C GLN A 151 -19.15 17.85 13.56
N PHE A 152 -20.30 17.20 13.63
CA PHE A 152 -21.25 17.43 14.71
C PHE A 152 -20.60 17.15 16.08
N ILE A 153 -19.98 15.97 16.25
CA ILE A 153 -19.36 15.58 17.53
C ILE A 153 -18.21 16.54 17.87
N LYS A 154 -17.33 16.85 16.90
CA LYS A 154 -16.22 17.80 17.12
C LYS A 154 -16.74 19.19 17.50
N THR A 155 -17.81 19.66 16.89
CA THR A 155 -18.44 20.95 17.22
C THR A 155 -19.06 20.93 18.62
N ARG A 156 -19.76 19.84 18.99
CA ARG A 156 -20.36 19.67 20.32
C ARG A 156 -19.28 19.70 21.41
N ILE A 157 -18.23 18.89 21.26
CA ILE A 157 -17.11 18.83 22.20
C ILE A 157 -16.33 20.16 22.23
N SER A 158 -16.14 20.81 21.07
CA SER A 158 -15.51 22.13 21.00
C SER A 158 -16.29 23.19 21.79
N ARG A 159 -17.63 23.24 21.68
CA ARG A 159 -18.45 24.17 22.48
C ARG A 159 -18.25 23.93 23.98
N VAL A 160 -18.24 22.68 24.42
CA VAL A 160 -18.03 22.33 25.83
C VAL A 160 -16.64 22.77 26.34
N ILE A 161 -15.61 22.68 25.49
CA ILE A 161 -14.23 23.03 25.85
C ILE A 161 -13.99 24.55 25.82
N PHE A 162 -14.51 25.26 24.82
CA PHE A 162 -14.21 26.67 24.59
C PHE A 162 -15.30 27.64 25.09
N THR A 163 -16.32 27.13 25.79
CA THR A 163 -17.39 27.95 26.38
C THR A 163 -17.75 27.50 27.80
N ASP A 164 -18.51 28.32 28.52
CA ASP A 164 -19.01 28.04 29.88
C ASP A 164 -20.22 27.09 29.92
N GLU A 165 -20.52 26.39 28.82
CA GLU A 165 -21.61 25.41 28.77
C GLU A 165 -21.40 24.27 29.78
N ILE A 166 -22.48 23.83 30.44
CA ILE A 166 -22.44 22.72 31.39
C ILE A 166 -22.36 21.42 30.59
N PRO A 167 -21.30 20.60 30.75
CA PRO A 167 -21.13 19.38 29.96
C PRO A 167 -22.13 18.30 30.35
N ASP A 168 -22.63 17.57 29.35
CA ASP A 168 -23.37 16.31 29.57
C ASP A 168 -22.40 15.23 30.10
N PRO A 169 -22.83 14.30 30.99
CA PRO A 169 -21.98 13.23 31.49
C PRO A 169 -21.24 12.43 30.39
N ARG A 170 -21.86 12.22 29.22
CA ARG A 170 -21.21 11.55 28.08
C ARG A 170 -20.05 12.36 27.52
N ASP A 171 -20.24 13.67 27.39
CA ASP A 171 -19.20 14.58 26.91
C ASP A 171 -18.04 14.67 27.90
N VAL A 172 -18.33 14.71 29.21
CA VAL A 172 -17.28 14.66 30.25
C VAL A 172 -16.42 13.40 30.09
N ILE A 173 -17.04 12.23 29.93
CA ILE A 173 -16.33 10.96 29.77
C ILE A 173 -15.46 10.96 28.52
N ILE A 174 -15.99 11.38 27.36
CA ILE A 174 -15.22 11.45 26.10
C ILE A 174 -14.04 12.41 26.28
N ILE A 175 -14.28 13.60 26.83
CA ILE A 175 -13.23 14.60 27.07
C ILE A 175 -12.13 14.01 27.94
N CYS A 176 -12.47 13.27 29.00
CA CYS A 176 -11.45 12.69 29.88
C CYS A 176 -10.67 11.54 29.26
N LEU A 177 -11.33 10.66 28.50
CA LEU A 177 -10.64 9.58 27.79
C LEU A 177 -9.70 10.13 26.72
N VAL A 178 -10.17 11.10 25.93
CA VAL A 178 -9.43 11.75 24.84
C VAL A 178 -8.25 12.58 25.40
N ASN A 179 -8.47 13.33 26.48
CA ASN A 179 -7.41 14.09 27.16
C ASN A 179 -6.32 13.18 27.74
N THR A 180 -6.73 12.14 28.48
CA THR A 180 -5.78 11.21 29.11
C THR A 180 -4.90 10.49 28.09
N CYS A 181 -5.43 10.26 26.89
CA CYS A 181 -4.72 9.60 25.80
C CYS A 181 -3.93 10.57 24.89
N ASP A 182 -3.83 11.86 25.28
CA ASP A 182 -3.18 12.95 24.54
C ASP A 182 -3.74 13.13 23.11
N VAL A 183 -5.01 12.81 22.92
CA VAL A 183 -5.65 12.80 21.59
C VAL A 183 -6.04 14.21 21.13
N PHE A 184 -6.41 15.09 22.07
CA PHE A 184 -6.91 16.43 21.73
C PHE A 184 -5.93 17.27 20.92
N ARG A 185 -4.63 17.16 21.19
CA ARG A 185 -3.58 17.90 20.47
C ARG A 185 -3.50 17.56 18.99
N PHE A 186 -4.07 16.42 18.58
CA PHE A 186 -4.15 16.03 17.17
C PHE A 186 -5.45 16.48 16.49
N ILE A 187 -6.46 16.90 17.26
CA ILE A 187 -7.81 17.23 16.77
C ILE A 187 -8.08 18.75 16.85
N PHE A 188 -7.69 19.41 17.93
CA PHE A 188 -7.90 20.84 18.17
C PHE A 188 -6.58 21.57 18.40
N GLN A 189 -6.57 22.87 18.08
CA GLN A 189 -5.55 23.79 18.59
C GLN A 189 -6.00 24.25 19.97
N LEU A 190 -5.27 23.84 21.00
CA LEU A 190 -5.57 24.17 22.39
C LEU A 190 -4.66 25.31 22.84
N ASP A 191 -5.24 26.31 23.51
CA ASP A 191 -4.54 27.32 24.29
C ASP A 191 -4.58 26.98 25.79
N ASP A 192 -3.87 27.76 26.61
CA ASP A 192 -3.74 27.51 28.05
C ASP A 192 -5.13 27.51 28.76
N GLU A 193 -6.05 28.38 28.33
CA GLU A 193 -7.41 28.47 28.89
C GLU A 193 -8.25 27.22 28.57
N ALA A 194 -8.16 26.70 27.34
CA ALA A 194 -8.80 25.44 26.97
C ALA A 194 -8.21 24.23 27.71
N GLU A 195 -6.88 24.19 27.92
CA GLU A 195 -6.24 23.13 28.72
C GLU A 195 -6.74 23.16 30.18
N GLU A 196 -6.83 24.34 30.80
CA GLU A 196 -7.40 24.50 32.15
C GLU A 196 -8.87 24.08 32.24
N ARG A 197 -9.67 24.44 31.23
CA ARG A 197 -11.09 24.05 31.16
C ARG A 197 -11.26 22.54 31.03
N ILE A 198 -10.46 21.88 30.20
CA ILE A 198 -10.45 20.41 30.07
C ILE A 198 -10.12 19.74 31.41
N GLU A 199 -9.10 20.24 32.13
CA GLU A 199 -8.77 19.73 33.46
C GLU A 199 -9.91 19.90 34.46
N PHE A 200 -10.61 21.05 34.42
CA PHE A 200 -11.76 21.30 35.27
C PHE A 200 -12.91 20.34 34.96
N ILE A 201 -13.27 20.17 33.69
CA ILE A 201 -14.32 19.25 33.24
C ILE A 201 -14.02 17.82 33.74
N CYS A 202 -12.76 17.40 33.64
CA CYS A 202 -12.36 16.08 34.11
C CYS A 202 -12.36 15.89 35.62
N LYS A 203 -12.52 16.96 36.41
CA LYS A 203 -12.74 16.86 37.85
C LYS A 203 -14.22 16.67 38.20
N MET A 204 -15.15 16.86 37.27
CA MET A 204 -16.60 16.91 37.54
C MET A 204 -17.27 15.53 37.65
N ASP A 205 -16.81 14.52 36.90
CA ASP A 205 -17.47 13.21 36.84
C ASP A 205 -16.67 12.09 37.54
N LEU A 206 -17.36 11.21 38.28
CA LEU A 206 -16.70 10.13 39.02
C LEU A 206 -16.29 8.96 38.12
N ILE A 207 -17.13 8.60 37.15
CA ILE A 207 -16.89 7.49 36.21
C ILE A 207 -15.72 7.84 35.29
N GLY A 208 -15.77 9.03 34.69
CA GLY A 208 -14.72 9.61 33.85
C GLY A 208 -13.39 9.70 34.59
N ARG A 209 -13.37 10.12 35.87
CA ARG A 209 -12.15 10.14 36.69
C ARG A 209 -11.59 8.75 36.97
N SER A 210 -12.45 7.79 37.33
CA SER A 210 -11.98 6.43 37.61
C SER A 210 -11.37 5.79 36.36
N LEU A 211 -12.06 5.87 35.23
CA LEU A 211 -11.59 5.34 33.96
C LEU A 211 -10.37 6.09 33.43
N ALA A 212 -10.33 7.43 33.51
CA ALA A 212 -9.16 8.22 33.15
C ALA A 212 -7.95 7.89 34.04
N SER A 213 -8.13 7.72 35.35
CA SER A 213 -7.06 7.29 36.25
C SER A 213 -6.57 5.89 35.90
N ALA A 214 -7.49 4.95 35.62
CA ALA A 214 -7.17 3.60 35.19
C ALA A 214 -6.41 3.57 33.85
N VAL A 215 -6.81 4.40 32.88
CA VAL A 215 -6.08 4.61 31.61
C VAL A 215 -4.69 5.18 31.89
N SER A 216 -4.60 6.29 32.63
CA SER A 216 -3.34 6.98 32.95
C SER A 216 -2.34 6.05 33.64
N GLN A 217 -2.79 5.23 34.60
CA GLN A 217 -1.93 4.26 35.27
C GLN A 217 -1.43 3.16 34.32
N ASN A 218 -2.26 2.75 33.34
CA ASN A 218 -1.86 1.81 32.28
C ASN A 218 -0.90 2.44 31.26
N LEU A 219 -1.00 3.75 31.02
CA LEU A 219 -0.05 4.51 30.18
C LEU A 219 1.31 4.67 30.89
N ALA A 220 1.31 5.09 32.16
CA ALA A 220 2.51 5.27 32.97
C ALA A 220 3.26 3.95 33.23
N ARG A 221 2.54 2.84 33.43
CA ARG A 221 3.15 1.49 33.55
C ARG A 221 3.80 1.02 32.25
N ARG A 222 3.33 1.44 31.07
CA ARG A 222 3.92 1.04 29.78
C ARG A 222 5.25 1.74 29.47
N ALA A 223 5.44 2.98 29.91
CA ALA A 223 6.75 3.65 29.81
C ALA A 223 7.87 2.82 30.50
N LEU A 224 7.49 1.93 31.43
CA LEU A 224 8.37 1.00 32.13
C LEU A 224 8.29 -0.47 31.66
N ARG A 225 7.38 -0.81 30.72
CA ARG A 225 7.17 -2.19 30.26
C ARG A 225 7.11 -2.26 28.73
N ARG A 226 8.13 -2.93 28.14
CA ARG A 226 7.89 -3.75 26.94
C ARG A 226 6.66 -4.62 27.22
N PRO A 227 5.73 -4.83 26.27
CA PRO A 227 4.64 -5.77 26.48
C PRO A 227 5.24 -7.05 27.04
N ALA A 228 4.74 -7.56 28.17
CA ALA A 228 5.31 -8.75 28.81
C ALA A 228 5.31 -9.97 27.86
N LEU A 229 4.54 -9.89 26.78
CA LEU A 229 4.37 -10.88 25.71
C LEU A 229 5.17 -10.57 24.43
N ALA A 230 5.72 -9.36 24.27
CA ALA A 230 6.41 -8.98 23.04
C ALA A 230 7.81 -9.62 22.98
N ARG A 231 8.03 -10.39 21.93
CA ARG A 231 9.30 -11.06 21.66
C ARG A 231 10.33 -10.05 21.18
N LYS A 232 11.60 -10.28 21.56
CA LYS A 232 12.72 -9.52 21.00
C LYS A 232 12.88 -9.89 19.53
N ILE A 233 12.94 -8.88 18.64
CA ILE A 233 13.16 -9.10 17.21
C ILE A 233 14.51 -9.81 17.02
N PRO A 234 14.52 -11.01 16.42
CA PRO A 234 15.73 -11.78 16.21
C PRO A 234 16.63 -11.12 15.16
N THR A 235 17.94 -11.14 15.42
CA THR A 235 18.95 -10.59 14.51
C THR A 235 19.50 -11.68 13.61
N VAL A 236 19.43 -11.47 12.30
CA VAL A 236 20.06 -12.35 11.32
C VAL A 236 21.57 -12.24 11.43
N SER A 237 22.24 -13.37 11.59
CA SER A 237 23.70 -13.46 11.62
C SER A 237 24.30 -13.13 10.24
N LEU A 238 25.29 -12.23 10.19
CA LEU A 238 25.92 -11.81 8.93
C LEU A 238 26.58 -12.97 8.15
N PRO A 239 27.33 -13.89 8.79
CA PRO A 239 27.79 -15.12 8.13
C PRO A 239 26.66 -15.96 7.54
N LYS A 240 25.54 -16.13 8.27
CA LYS A 240 24.38 -16.88 7.75
C LYS A 240 23.75 -16.19 6.55
N LEU A 241 23.62 -14.86 6.59
CA LEU A 241 23.13 -14.07 5.47
C LEU A 241 24.03 -14.23 4.23
N LEU A 242 25.36 -14.17 4.38
CA LEU A 242 26.31 -14.27 3.27
C LEU A 242 26.47 -15.70 2.73
N LEU A 243 26.32 -16.72 3.58
CA LEU A 243 26.39 -18.13 3.20
C LEU A 243 25.07 -18.65 2.61
N ASN A 244 23.96 -17.92 2.77
CA ASN A 244 22.68 -18.27 2.19
C ASN A 244 22.80 -18.44 0.66
N PRO A 245 22.30 -19.55 0.07
CA PRO A 245 22.41 -19.79 -1.37
C PRO A 245 21.72 -18.70 -2.21
N HIS A 246 20.60 -18.15 -1.73
CA HIS A 246 19.84 -17.12 -2.45
C HIS A 246 20.54 -15.75 -2.43
N SER A 247 21.39 -15.47 -1.43
CA SER A 247 22.27 -14.29 -1.43
C SER A 247 23.28 -14.35 -2.59
N ARG A 248 23.79 -15.54 -2.94
CA ARG A 248 24.78 -15.71 -4.02
C ARG A 248 24.17 -15.58 -5.41
N ASP A 249 22.95 -16.09 -5.60
CA ASP A 249 22.24 -16.00 -6.88
C ASP A 249 21.40 -14.70 -7.00
N GLY A 250 21.30 -13.90 -5.93
CA GLY A 250 20.66 -12.59 -5.91
C GLY A 250 19.12 -12.62 -5.81
N ASN A 251 18.51 -13.78 -5.56
CA ASN A 251 17.06 -13.92 -5.45
C ASN A 251 16.58 -13.44 -4.07
N LEU A 252 16.30 -12.14 -3.96
CA LEU A 252 15.86 -11.52 -2.70
C LEU A 252 14.53 -12.10 -2.18
N ASN A 253 13.59 -12.44 -3.08
CA ASN A 253 12.30 -13.01 -2.69
C ASN A 253 12.48 -14.34 -1.94
N ALA A 254 13.27 -15.25 -2.52
CA ALA A 254 13.60 -16.53 -1.90
C ALA A 254 14.48 -16.38 -0.64
N LEU A 255 15.40 -15.41 -0.64
CA LEU A 255 16.21 -15.09 0.53
C LEU A 255 15.33 -14.68 1.71
N PHE A 256 14.41 -13.74 1.51
CA PHE A 256 13.51 -13.29 2.58
C PHE A 256 12.56 -14.40 3.04
N GLY A 257 12.06 -15.24 2.13
CA GLY A 257 11.27 -16.42 2.50
C GLY A 257 12.07 -17.41 3.37
N ASN A 258 13.33 -17.67 3.03
CA ASN A 258 14.20 -18.56 3.81
C ASN A 258 14.57 -17.96 5.18
N LEU A 259 14.86 -16.66 5.25
CA LEU A 259 15.12 -15.98 6.52
C LEU A 259 13.89 -15.96 7.42
N ALA A 260 12.70 -15.72 6.86
CA ALA A 260 11.45 -15.77 7.62
C ALA A 260 11.17 -17.16 8.20
N LYS A 261 11.47 -18.22 7.45
CA LYS A 261 11.36 -19.60 7.94
C LYS A 261 12.31 -19.90 9.11
N GLU A 262 13.52 -19.33 9.09
CA GLU A 262 14.53 -19.59 10.11
C GLU A 262 14.38 -18.70 11.36
N TYR A 263 14.05 -17.42 11.18
CA TYR A 263 14.02 -16.42 12.25
C TYR A 263 12.61 -16.00 12.66
N GLY A 264 11.57 -16.45 11.96
CA GLY A 264 10.19 -16.01 12.15
C GLY A 264 9.80 -14.85 11.24
N PRO A 265 8.52 -14.44 11.28
CA PRO A 265 7.94 -13.49 10.33
C PRO A 265 8.44 -12.04 10.49
N VAL A 266 9.07 -11.74 11.63
CA VAL A 266 9.71 -10.44 11.91
C VAL A 266 11.15 -10.69 12.32
N PHE A 267 12.09 -10.09 11.59
CA PHE A 267 13.53 -10.21 11.86
C PHE A 267 14.26 -8.91 11.54
N GLN A 268 15.49 -8.77 12.02
CA GLN A 268 16.34 -7.62 11.67
C GLN A 268 17.66 -8.05 11.05
N ILE A 269 18.09 -7.32 10.02
CA ILE A 269 19.43 -7.43 9.43
C ILE A 269 20.24 -6.23 9.89
N ARG A 270 21.48 -6.45 10.34
CA ARG A 270 22.38 -5.38 10.79
C ARG A 270 23.59 -5.27 9.86
N PRO A 271 23.53 -4.41 8.83
CA PRO A 271 24.70 -4.13 8.00
C PRO A 271 25.81 -3.46 8.82
N PRO A 272 27.09 -3.64 8.44
CA PRO A 272 28.19 -2.90 9.04
C PRO A 272 27.95 -1.39 8.93
N PHE A 273 28.21 -0.64 10.01
CA PHE A 273 28.14 0.83 10.05
C PHE A 273 26.75 1.45 9.74
N SER A 274 25.67 0.66 9.74
CA SER A 274 24.29 1.13 9.51
C SER A 274 23.37 0.78 10.68
N LYS A 275 22.24 1.48 10.79
CA LYS A 275 21.17 1.10 11.73
C LYS A 275 20.59 -0.29 11.36
N PRO A 276 20.10 -1.08 12.34
CA PRO A 276 19.35 -2.29 12.04
C PRO A 276 18.18 -2.02 11.10
N MET A 277 17.99 -2.92 10.14
CA MET A 277 16.85 -2.90 9.23
C MET A 277 15.88 -3.97 9.68
N ILE A 278 14.66 -3.57 10.06
CA ILE A 278 13.59 -4.49 10.47
C ILE A 278 12.83 -4.93 9.21
N PHE A 279 12.53 -6.23 9.12
CA PHE A 279 11.80 -6.85 8.02
C PHE A 279 10.53 -7.52 8.53
N LEU A 280 9.45 -7.35 7.77
CA LEU A 280 8.22 -8.12 7.88
C LEU A 280 8.13 -9.05 6.67
N ALA A 281 8.06 -10.36 6.90
CA ALA A 281 8.13 -11.37 5.85
C ALA A 281 7.31 -12.62 6.23
N GLY A 282 6.11 -12.74 5.70
CA GLY A 282 5.20 -13.83 6.05
C GLY A 282 3.75 -13.56 5.68
N LEU A 283 2.93 -14.61 5.72
CA LEU A 283 1.52 -14.54 5.35
C LEU A 283 0.73 -13.61 6.28
N GLU A 284 0.86 -13.80 7.59
CA GLU A 284 0.15 -12.97 8.57
C GLU A 284 0.66 -11.52 8.59
N THR A 285 1.97 -11.31 8.38
CA THR A 285 2.49 -9.94 8.21
C THR A 285 1.94 -9.26 6.96
N ASN A 286 1.78 -10.00 5.85
CA ASN A 286 1.17 -9.45 4.64
C ASN A 286 -0.31 -9.08 4.88
N ARG A 287 -1.06 -9.94 5.59
CA ARG A 287 -2.45 -9.65 5.99
C ARG A 287 -2.53 -8.43 6.90
N TRP A 288 -1.64 -8.33 7.88
CA TRP A 288 -1.59 -7.18 8.79
C TRP A 288 -1.25 -5.90 8.04
N VAL A 289 -0.25 -5.91 7.15
CA VAL A 289 0.10 -4.75 6.33
C VAL A 289 -1.07 -4.34 5.44
N HIS A 290 -1.77 -5.30 4.84
CA HIS A 290 -2.95 -5.01 4.04
C HIS A 290 -4.04 -4.34 4.88
N LYS A 291 -4.52 -5.01 5.94
CA LYS A 291 -5.67 -4.54 6.71
C LYS A 291 -5.38 -3.30 7.57
N ARG A 292 -4.20 -3.27 8.21
CA ARG A 292 -3.86 -2.34 9.29
C ARG A 292 -2.66 -1.45 8.99
N GLY A 293 -1.88 -1.76 7.95
CA GLY A 293 -0.68 -1.00 7.61
C GLY A 293 -0.94 0.50 7.51
N ARG A 294 -2.08 0.92 6.95
CA ARG A 294 -2.45 2.35 6.84
C ARG A 294 -2.54 3.12 8.17
N MET A 295 -2.86 2.45 9.28
CA MET A 295 -2.98 3.09 10.61
C MET A 295 -1.61 3.32 11.27
N TYR A 296 -0.64 2.48 10.90
CA TYR A 296 0.66 2.40 11.59
C TYR A 296 1.84 2.75 10.70
N LEU A 297 1.68 2.76 9.38
CA LEU A 297 2.77 2.84 8.42
C LEU A 297 2.57 4.00 7.45
N ARG A 298 3.65 4.75 7.21
CA ARG A 298 3.66 5.89 6.28
C ARG A 298 4.80 5.76 5.27
N ALA A 299 4.56 6.21 4.04
CA ALA A 299 5.55 6.24 2.96
C ALA A 299 6.34 7.55 2.90
N ARG A 300 5.72 8.67 3.29
CA ARG A 300 6.29 10.03 3.18
C ARG A 300 7.75 10.16 3.66
N ASP A 301 8.05 9.66 4.86
CA ASP A 301 9.32 9.96 5.54
C ASP A 301 10.55 9.42 4.81
N TYR A 302 10.48 8.19 4.29
CA TYR A 302 11.63 7.56 3.65
C TYR A 302 11.91 8.14 2.26
N PHE A 303 10.90 8.73 1.61
CA PHE A 303 10.97 9.17 0.22
C PHE A 303 11.12 10.68 0.07
N SER A 304 10.77 11.47 1.10
CA SER A 304 10.83 12.95 1.09
C SER A 304 12.18 13.53 0.62
N ASP A 305 13.30 12.94 1.04
CA ASP A 305 14.65 13.35 0.63
C ASP A 305 14.89 13.14 -0.88
N PHE A 306 14.20 12.19 -1.50
CA PHE A 306 14.31 11.88 -2.93
C PHE A 306 13.43 12.78 -3.78
N GLU A 307 12.22 13.16 -3.33
CA GLU A 307 11.36 14.12 -4.05
C GLU A 307 12.07 15.47 -4.24
N LYS A 308 12.81 15.90 -3.21
CA LYS A 308 13.61 17.14 -3.24
C LYS A 308 14.67 17.16 -4.34
N VAL A 309 15.14 15.99 -4.82
CA VAL A 309 16.07 15.91 -5.96
C VAL A 309 15.42 16.47 -7.24
N TYR A 310 14.10 16.39 -7.33
CA TYR A 310 13.30 16.89 -8.45
C TYR A 310 12.68 18.26 -8.18
N GLY A 311 12.94 18.87 -7.01
CA GLY A 311 12.21 20.06 -6.56
C GLY A 311 10.73 19.80 -6.25
N ALA A 312 10.32 18.54 -6.17
CA ALA A 312 8.94 18.11 -5.96
C ALA A 312 8.63 17.92 -4.46
N SER A 313 7.34 17.90 -4.13
CA SER A 313 6.84 17.54 -2.80
C SER A 313 5.47 16.89 -2.89
N GLY A 314 5.27 15.75 -2.22
CA GLY A 314 3.98 15.09 -2.23
C GLY A 314 3.67 14.46 -3.58
N VAL A 315 4.61 13.71 -4.13
CA VAL A 315 4.37 12.89 -5.33
C VAL A 315 3.78 11.55 -4.93
N LEU A 316 3.13 10.88 -5.89
CA LEU A 316 2.34 9.67 -5.64
C LEU A 316 3.03 8.63 -4.72
N PRO A 317 4.34 8.30 -4.84
CA PRO A 317 4.98 7.32 -3.97
C PRO A 317 5.20 7.76 -2.50
N ALA A 318 5.13 9.05 -2.19
CA ALA A 318 5.33 9.57 -0.84
C ALA A 318 4.06 10.17 -0.22
N LEU A 319 3.00 10.30 -0.99
CA LEU A 319 1.69 10.61 -0.43
C LEU A 319 1.16 9.40 0.32
N ASP A 320 0.50 9.69 1.43
CA ASP A 320 -0.42 8.80 2.13
C ASP A 320 -1.73 9.59 2.28
N GLY A 321 -2.74 9.10 2.98
CA GLY A 321 -3.89 9.96 3.23
C GLY A 321 -4.88 10.05 2.06
N ALA A 322 -5.83 10.98 2.17
CA ALA A 322 -6.75 11.27 1.07
C ALA A 322 -6.02 11.88 -0.11
N ASP A 323 -4.94 12.63 0.09
CA ASP A 323 -4.18 13.19 -1.03
C ASP A 323 -3.64 12.08 -1.92
N HIS A 324 -3.11 11.01 -1.33
CA HIS A 324 -2.72 9.81 -2.07
C HIS A 324 -3.91 9.20 -2.81
N PHE A 325 -5.06 9.02 -2.13
CA PHE A 325 -6.26 8.44 -2.75
C PHE A 325 -6.81 9.29 -3.89
N ARG A 326 -6.93 10.60 -3.69
CA ARG A 326 -7.39 11.59 -4.67
C ARG A 326 -6.49 11.59 -5.89
N LEU A 327 -5.17 11.68 -5.71
CA LEU A 327 -4.22 11.66 -6.82
C LEU A 327 -4.31 10.34 -7.58
N ARG A 328 -4.34 9.22 -6.85
CA ARG A 328 -4.45 7.87 -7.42
C ARG A 328 -5.75 7.69 -8.20
N ARG A 329 -6.88 8.16 -7.68
CA ARG A 329 -8.19 8.11 -8.33
C ARG A 329 -8.19 8.93 -9.62
N SER A 330 -7.69 10.17 -9.57
CA SER A 330 -7.57 11.05 -10.74
C SER A 330 -6.71 10.44 -11.84
N LEU A 331 -5.65 9.73 -11.48
CA LEU A 331 -4.72 9.11 -12.44
C LEU A 331 -5.11 7.69 -12.86
N SER A 332 -6.00 7.02 -12.14
CA SER A 332 -6.38 5.62 -12.40
C SER A 332 -6.82 5.32 -13.84
N PRO A 333 -7.53 6.22 -14.56
CA PRO A 333 -7.91 5.97 -15.95
C PRO A 333 -6.70 5.83 -16.88
N ALA A 334 -5.63 6.60 -16.64
CA ALA A 334 -4.40 6.58 -17.45
C ALA A 334 -3.67 5.22 -17.36
N TYR A 335 -3.80 4.54 -16.22
CA TYR A 335 -3.19 3.24 -15.94
C TYR A 335 -4.16 2.06 -16.10
N SER A 336 -5.27 2.25 -16.81
CA SER A 336 -6.29 1.23 -17.02
C SER A 336 -6.00 0.37 -18.25
N ALA A 337 -6.45 -0.89 -18.23
CA ALA A 337 -6.42 -1.75 -19.43
C ALA A 337 -7.29 -1.19 -20.58
N VAL A 338 -8.29 -0.36 -20.26
CA VAL A 338 -9.13 0.31 -21.26
C VAL A 338 -8.33 1.37 -22.02
N ARG A 339 -7.50 2.18 -21.33
CA ARG A 339 -6.62 3.15 -21.98
C ARG A 339 -5.65 2.46 -22.95
N LEU A 340 -4.99 1.39 -22.50
CA LEU A 340 -4.11 0.61 -23.38
C LEU A 340 -4.87 -0.05 -24.54
N GLY A 341 -6.07 -0.58 -24.27
CA GLY A 341 -6.92 -1.20 -25.27
C GLY A 341 -7.20 -0.30 -26.47
N GLY A 342 -7.49 0.99 -26.23
CA GLY A 342 -7.69 1.98 -27.29
C GLY A 342 -6.42 2.40 -28.04
N GLN A 343 -5.25 1.84 -27.69
CA GLN A 343 -3.96 2.16 -28.30
C GLN A 343 -3.18 0.89 -28.71
N LEU A 344 -3.84 -0.28 -28.79
CA LEU A 344 -3.18 -1.55 -29.13
C LEU A 344 -2.55 -1.54 -30.53
N ASP A 345 -3.19 -0.92 -31.51
CA ASP A 345 -2.62 -0.78 -32.87
C ASP A 345 -1.26 -0.08 -32.84
N GLN A 346 -1.14 0.99 -32.04
CA GLN A 346 0.13 1.69 -31.85
C GLN A 346 1.16 0.80 -31.16
N LEU A 347 0.75 0.03 -30.15
CA LEU A 347 1.61 -0.93 -29.46
C LEU A 347 2.16 -2.00 -30.42
N TYR A 348 1.30 -2.60 -31.24
CA TYR A 348 1.71 -3.63 -32.20
C TYR A 348 2.61 -3.06 -33.29
N ASN A 349 2.27 -1.90 -33.85
CA ASN A 349 3.08 -1.23 -34.86
C ASN A 349 4.48 -0.89 -34.34
N GLN A 350 4.60 -0.33 -33.13
CA GLN A 350 5.90 -0.08 -32.53
C GLN A 350 6.65 -1.36 -32.18
N GLY A 351 5.94 -2.38 -31.72
CA GLY A 351 6.49 -3.70 -31.46
C GLY A 351 7.11 -4.34 -32.71
N ARG A 352 6.38 -4.33 -33.83
CA ARG A 352 6.84 -4.83 -35.13
C ARG A 352 8.01 -4.03 -35.69
N LYS A 353 7.99 -2.70 -35.57
CA LYS A 353 9.11 -1.83 -35.93
C LYS A 353 10.38 -2.18 -35.15
N TYR A 354 10.27 -2.38 -33.84
CA TYR A 354 11.42 -2.81 -33.04
C TYR A 354 11.87 -4.22 -33.43
N MET A 355 10.94 -5.16 -33.58
CA MET A 355 11.20 -6.54 -33.99
C MET A 355 11.92 -6.64 -35.35
N ALA A 356 11.65 -5.73 -36.28
CA ALA A 356 12.32 -5.67 -37.58
C ALA A 356 13.82 -5.33 -37.46
N SER A 357 14.26 -4.75 -36.33
CA SER A 357 15.68 -4.51 -36.06
C SER A 357 16.43 -5.76 -35.55
N LEU A 358 15.71 -6.83 -35.23
CA LEU A 358 16.29 -8.07 -34.72
C LEU A 358 16.69 -9.00 -35.86
N THR A 359 17.91 -9.52 -35.79
CA THR A 359 18.50 -10.41 -36.79
C THR A 359 18.43 -11.85 -36.31
N VAL A 360 17.96 -12.75 -37.18
CA VAL A 360 17.99 -14.19 -36.91
C VAL A 360 19.43 -14.68 -36.82
N GLY A 361 19.74 -15.46 -35.78
CA GLY A 361 21.07 -15.96 -35.45
C GLY A 361 21.78 -15.15 -34.36
N ASP A 362 21.45 -13.86 -34.23
CA ASP A 362 22.10 -12.97 -33.28
C ASP A 362 21.62 -13.15 -31.84
N SER A 363 22.45 -12.71 -30.89
CA SER A 363 22.18 -12.78 -29.45
C SER A 363 22.22 -11.40 -28.80
N TYR A 364 21.06 -10.98 -28.27
CA TYR A 364 20.86 -9.69 -27.64
C TYR A 364 20.87 -9.83 -26.11
N ARG A 365 21.35 -8.82 -25.38
CA ARG A 365 21.26 -8.83 -23.91
C ARG A 365 19.78 -8.78 -23.51
N ALA A 366 19.34 -9.74 -22.69
CA ALA A 366 17.92 -9.94 -22.35
C ALA A 366 17.25 -8.66 -21.81
N THR A 367 17.88 -7.99 -20.85
CA THR A 367 17.35 -6.74 -20.29
C THR A 367 17.33 -5.61 -21.31
N SER A 368 18.34 -5.49 -22.16
CA SER A 368 18.42 -4.41 -23.16
C SER A 368 17.32 -4.58 -24.21
N MET A 369 17.22 -5.79 -24.78
CA MET A 369 16.22 -6.12 -25.80
C MET A 369 14.80 -5.80 -25.32
N CYS A 370 14.44 -6.27 -24.13
CA CYS A 370 13.09 -6.07 -23.59
C CYS A 370 12.84 -4.62 -23.16
N ARG A 371 13.83 -3.93 -22.55
CA ARG A 371 13.66 -2.52 -22.14
C ARG A 371 13.52 -1.60 -23.34
N GLU A 372 14.30 -1.80 -24.39
CA GLU A 372 14.24 -0.99 -25.61
C GLU A 372 12.89 -1.18 -26.31
N MET A 373 12.43 -2.44 -26.46
CA MET A 373 11.11 -2.73 -27.03
C MET A 373 9.97 -2.07 -26.24
N VAL A 374 9.98 -2.24 -24.92
CA VAL A 374 8.97 -1.65 -24.02
C VAL A 374 9.05 -0.13 -24.06
N ASN A 375 10.24 0.47 -24.03
CA ASN A 375 10.38 1.93 -24.06
C ASN A 375 9.91 2.52 -25.40
N ALA A 376 10.25 1.89 -26.53
CA ALA A 376 9.76 2.29 -27.85
C ALA A 376 8.23 2.33 -27.96
N GLN A 377 7.53 1.51 -27.15
CA GLN A 377 6.07 1.52 -27.02
C GLN A 377 5.58 2.54 -25.99
N LEU A 378 6.14 2.55 -24.77
CA LEU A 378 5.60 3.37 -23.68
C LEU A 378 5.88 4.86 -23.85
N SER A 379 7.02 5.26 -24.39
CA SER A 379 7.36 6.67 -24.56
C SER A 379 6.30 7.43 -25.36
N PRO A 380 5.83 6.94 -26.54
CA PRO A 380 4.74 7.60 -27.25
C PRO A 380 3.36 7.37 -26.61
N LEU A 381 3.11 6.25 -25.92
CA LEU A 381 1.80 5.97 -25.30
C LEU A 381 1.54 6.79 -24.02
N PHE A 382 2.59 7.08 -23.23
CA PHE A 382 2.47 7.72 -21.92
C PHE A 382 2.91 9.19 -21.96
N ILE A 383 3.99 9.48 -22.68
CA ILE A 383 4.66 10.78 -22.63
C ILE A 383 4.59 11.51 -23.96
N GLY A 384 4.09 10.90 -25.03
CA GLY A 384 3.96 11.53 -26.35
C GLY A 384 5.29 11.90 -27.04
N VAL A 385 6.45 11.58 -26.45
CA VAL A 385 7.77 11.94 -26.98
C VAL A 385 8.69 10.72 -27.00
N ASP A 386 9.65 10.68 -27.94
CA ASP A 386 10.71 9.69 -27.91
C ASP A 386 11.72 10.02 -26.79
N THR A 387 12.04 9.01 -25.98
CA THR A 387 12.95 9.11 -24.83
C THR A 387 14.05 8.05 -24.86
N GLN A 388 14.17 7.30 -25.96
CA GLN A 388 15.13 6.20 -26.07
C GLN A 388 16.57 6.66 -25.85
N ASP A 389 16.92 7.85 -26.34
CA ASP A 389 18.24 8.48 -26.18
C ASP A 389 18.51 9.01 -24.75
N LEU A 390 17.46 9.26 -23.97
CA LEU A 390 17.55 9.79 -22.61
C LEU A 390 17.60 8.69 -21.53
N MET A 391 17.13 7.48 -21.86
CA MET A 391 16.80 6.45 -20.88
C MET A 391 18.00 6.02 -20.01
N ASP A 392 19.18 5.84 -20.61
CA ASP A 392 20.39 5.42 -19.89
C ASP A 392 20.84 6.45 -18.86
N ASP A 393 20.78 7.74 -19.23
CA ASP A 393 21.18 8.82 -18.35
C ASP A 393 20.15 9.09 -17.24
N LEU A 394 18.85 9.07 -17.58
CA LEU A 394 17.75 9.15 -16.62
C LEU A 394 17.86 8.03 -15.58
N MET A 395 18.06 6.79 -16.00
CA MET A 395 18.18 5.66 -15.09
C MET A 395 19.43 5.76 -14.23
N ALA A 396 20.59 6.03 -14.82
CA ALA A 396 21.84 6.10 -14.05
C ALA A 396 21.82 7.23 -13.00
N TYR A 397 21.18 8.37 -13.31
CA TYR A 397 20.96 9.44 -12.34
C TYR A 397 19.99 9.00 -11.24
N LYS A 398 18.83 8.45 -11.61
CA LYS A 398 17.79 8.02 -10.65
C LYS A 398 18.24 6.88 -9.74
N GLU A 399 18.88 5.84 -10.26
CA GLU A 399 19.40 4.72 -9.45
C GLU A 399 20.41 5.24 -8.43
N ARG A 400 21.24 6.24 -8.79
CA ARG A 400 22.13 6.90 -7.84
C ARG A 400 21.37 7.72 -6.80
N ALA A 401 20.36 8.48 -7.21
CA ALA A 401 19.54 9.26 -6.30
C ALA A 401 18.78 8.38 -5.29
N LEU A 402 18.21 7.25 -5.73
CA LEU A 402 17.62 6.24 -4.84
C LEU A 402 18.66 5.64 -3.88
N SER A 403 19.86 5.32 -4.37
CA SER A 403 20.95 4.79 -3.54
C SER A 403 21.38 5.76 -2.44
N VAL A 404 21.39 7.06 -2.72
CA VAL A 404 21.78 8.12 -1.79
C VAL A 404 20.65 8.48 -0.83
N HIS A 405 19.44 8.70 -1.33
CA HIS A 405 18.36 9.32 -0.56
C HIS A 405 17.41 8.30 0.07
N VAL A 406 17.14 7.18 -0.60
CA VAL A 406 16.21 6.14 -0.12
C VAL A 406 16.95 5.03 0.61
N ALA A 407 17.83 4.32 -0.10
CA ALA A 407 18.54 3.16 0.42
C ALA A 407 19.70 3.52 1.37
N LYS A 408 20.17 4.79 1.33
CA LYS A 408 21.30 5.29 2.13
C LYS A 408 22.59 4.46 2.00
N LEU A 409 22.80 3.84 0.81
CA LEU A 409 23.96 3.00 0.50
C LEU A 409 25.16 3.79 -0.03
N LEU A 410 24.93 4.97 -0.59
CA LEU A 410 25.97 5.83 -1.15
C LEU A 410 25.97 7.22 -0.49
N PRO A 411 27.15 7.85 -0.31
CA PRO A 411 27.24 9.21 0.21
C PRO A 411 26.61 10.27 -0.72
N ARG A 412 26.10 11.35 -0.13
CA ARG A 412 25.43 12.46 -0.86
C ARG A 412 26.29 13.11 -1.96
N PHE A 413 27.60 13.22 -1.76
CA PHE A 413 28.49 13.84 -2.75
C PHE A 413 28.53 13.10 -4.09
N THR A 414 28.16 11.81 -4.13
CA THR A 414 28.20 11.00 -5.35
C THR A 414 27.24 11.50 -6.44
N LEU A 415 26.15 12.18 -6.06
CA LEU A 415 25.23 12.86 -6.98
C LEU A 415 25.81 14.12 -7.61
N ASN A 416 26.80 14.74 -6.97
CA ASN A 416 27.41 15.99 -7.41
C ASN A 416 28.65 15.79 -8.29
N THR A 417 28.97 14.55 -8.65
CA THR A 417 30.08 14.24 -9.56
C THR A 417 29.82 14.83 -10.96
N PRO A 418 30.86 15.23 -11.71
CA PRO A 418 30.67 15.81 -13.06
C PRO A 418 29.88 14.91 -14.00
N GLY A 419 30.08 13.59 -13.91
CA GLY A 419 29.30 12.61 -14.67
C GLY A 419 27.81 12.63 -14.30
N MET A 420 27.47 12.68 -13.01
CA MET A 420 26.06 12.75 -12.60
C MET A 420 25.39 14.07 -12.94
N ARG A 421 26.10 15.20 -12.84
CA ARG A 421 25.59 16.50 -13.28
C ARG A 421 25.30 16.52 -14.78
N ARG A 422 26.11 15.84 -15.60
CA ARG A 422 25.83 15.67 -17.03
C ARG A 422 24.55 14.86 -17.25
N ARG A 423 24.41 13.73 -16.56
CA ARG A 423 23.23 12.85 -16.68
C ARG A 423 21.94 13.50 -16.18
N ALA A 424 22.03 14.36 -15.16
CA ALA A 424 20.88 15.11 -14.64
C ALA A 424 20.21 15.97 -15.71
N LYS A 425 20.97 16.48 -16.70
CA LYS A 425 20.42 17.29 -17.82
C LYS A 425 19.39 16.55 -18.67
N ALA A 426 19.37 15.21 -18.62
CA ALA A 426 18.35 14.42 -19.30
C ALA A 426 16.95 14.71 -18.74
N LEU A 427 16.82 15.12 -17.47
CA LEU A 427 15.56 15.56 -16.88
C LEU A 427 15.08 16.87 -17.50
N ASP A 428 15.97 17.85 -17.66
CA ASP A 428 15.64 19.14 -18.29
C ASP A 428 15.23 18.94 -19.75
N THR A 429 15.96 18.08 -20.47
CA THR A 429 15.66 17.74 -21.87
C THR A 429 14.31 17.03 -22.01
N LEU A 430 13.99 16.12 -21.08
CA LEU A 430 12.67 15.48 -21.03
C LEU A 430 11.57 16.51 -20.84
N MET A 431 11.71 17.40 -19.86
CA MET A 431 10.70 18.43 -19.58
C MET A 431 10.48 19.33 -20.80
N GLN A 432 11.56 19.76 -21.45
CA GLN A 432 11.48 20.60 -22.64
C GLN A 432 10.71 19.89 -23.76
N ARG A 433 11.07 18.64 -24.09
CA ARG A 433 10.35 17.86 -25.13
C ARG A 433 8.86 17.71 -24.81
N VAL A 434 8.55 17.44 -23.54
CA VAL A 434 7.16 17.31 -23.09
C VAL A 434 6.40 18.63 -23.28
N GLN A 435 6.97 19.75 -22.86
CA GLN A 435 6.38 21.07 -23.02
C GLN A 435 6.18 21.45 -24.49
N ASP A 436 7.13 21.11 -25.36
CA ASP A 436 7.05 21.38 -26.79
C ASP A 436 5.90 20.61 -27.45
N ILE A 437 5.68 19.35 -27.03
CA ILE A 437 4.68 18.45 -27.63
C ILE A 437 3.27 18.59 -27.03
N HIS A 438 3.13 18.93 -25.76
CA HIS A 438 1.83 18.95 -25.07
C HIS A 438 1.16 20.33 -25.09
N THR A 439 1.31 21.04 -26.21
CA THR A 439 0.58 22.28 -26.45
C THR A 439 -0.83 21.98 -26.98
N PRO A 440 -1.85 22.81 -26.69
CA PRO A 440 -3.20 22.59 -27.20
C PRO A 440 -3.26 22.43 -28.73
N ALA A 441 -2.40 23.14 -29.46
CA ALA A 441 -2.32 23.07 -30.92
C ALA A 441 -1.79 21.71 -31.41
N GLN A 442 -0.80 21.13 -30.74
CA GLN A 442 -0.18 19.87 -31.16
C GLN A 442 -0.97 18.63 -30.71
N ARG A 443 -1.77 18.76 -29.64
CA ARG A 443 -2.55 17.66 -29.07
C ARG A 443 -3.99 17.58 -29.57
N ALA A 444 -4.45 18.50 -30.43
CA ALA A 444 -5.85 18.61 -30.85
C ALA A 444 -6.47 17.30 -31.37
N ASP A 445 -5.72 16.55 -32.19
CA ASP A 445 -6.16 15.28 -32.80
C ASP A 445 -5.41 14.05 -32.23
N SER A 446 -4.68 14.22 -31.12
CA SER A 446 -3.89 13.15 -30.52
C SER A 446 -4.69 12.39 -29.46
N PRO A 447 -4.59 11.05 -29.39
CA PRO A 447 -5.16 10.29 -28.28
C PRO A 447 -4.55 10.74 -26.95
N ARG A 448 -5.40 10.97 -25.96
CA ARG A 448 -5.01 11.41 -24.61
C ARG A 448 -3.96 10.48 -24.01
N ASP A 449 -2.89 11.03 -23.46
CA ASP A 449 -1.84 10.27 -22.77
C ASP A 449 -1.76 10.62 -21.27
N LEU A 450 -0.74 10.10 -20.58
CA LEU A 450 -0.58 10.31 -19.14
C LEU A 450 -0.14 11.75 -18.83
N VAL A 451 0.60 12.40 -19.71
CA VAL A 451 1.01 13.80 -19.54
C VAL A 451 -0.22 14.70 -19.59
N ASP A 452 -1.13 14.49 -20.56
CA ASP A 452 -2.39 15.24 -20.63
C ASP A 452 -3.22 15.08 -19.34
N ASP A 453 -3.22 13.89 -18.73
CA ASP A 453 -3.91 13.62 -17.48
C ASP A 453 -3.33 14.43 -16.31
N TYR A 454 -1.99 14.50 -16.19
CA TYR A 454 -1.33 15.34 -15.19
C TYR A 454 -1.51 16.84 -15.46
N LEU A 455 -1.39 17.28 -16.70
CA LEU A 455 -1.58 18.69 -17.08
C LEU A 455 -3.03 19.14 -16.85
N SER A 456 -4.01 18.29 -17.17
CA SER A 456 -5.43 18.57 -16.89
C SER A 456 -5.68 18.70 -15.39
N LEU A 457 -5.10 17.78 -14.58
CA LEU A 457 -5.25 17.82 -13.13
C LEU A 457 -4.60 19.08 -12.54
N HIS A 458 -3.39 19.42 -12.98
CA HIS A 458 -2.71 20.65 -12.58
C HIS A 458 -3.52 21.90 -12.97
N ALA A 459 -4.06 21.96 -14.19
CA ALA A 459 -4.88 23.08 -14.63
C ALA A 459 -6.17 23.23 -13.82
N SER A 460 -6.78 22.11 -13.41
CA SER A 460 -8.01 22.11 -12.60
C SER A 460 -7.79 22.46 -11.13
N ASP A 461 -6.64 22.07 -10.56
CA ASP A 461 -6.28 22.30 -9.16
C ASP A 461 -4.76 22.40 -8.99
N PRO A 462 -4.16 23.59 -9.28
CA PRO A 462 -2.72 23.79 -9.19
C PRO A 462 -2.18 23.69 -7.75
N GLN A 463 -3.04 23.87 -6.75
CA GLN A 463 -2.67 23.75 -5.34
C GLN A 463 -2.51 22.28 -4.95
N PHE A 464 -3.40 21.41 -5.44
CA PHE A 464 -3.32 19.98 -5.20
C PHE A 464 -2.18 19.31 -5.96
N LEU A 465 -1.98 19.66 -7.24
CA LEU A 465 -0.86 19.19 -8.05
C LEU A 465 -0.02 20.38 -8.52
N PRO A 466 1.00 20.80 -7.75
CA PRO A 466 1.88 21.90 -8.14
C PRO A 466 2.72 21.58 -9.38
N GLU A 467 3.08 22.61 -10.15
CA GLU A 467 3.92 22.49 -11.36
C GLU A 467 5.26 21.81 -11.06
N SER A 468 5.84 22.07 -9.88
CA SER A 468 7.10 21.45 -9.43
C SER A 468 7.04 19.92 -9.33
N ASN A 469 5.85 19.33 -9.25
CA ASN A 469 5.66 17.87 -9.20
C ASN A 469 5.61 17.23 -10.59
N LEU A 470 5.45 18.00 -11.67
CA LEU A 470 5.24 17.47 -13.02
C LEU A 470 6.49 16.75 -13.55
N LEU A 471 7.68 17.34 -13.37
CA LEU A 471 8.93 16.73 -13.81
C LEU A 471 9.13 15.34 -13.16
N PHE A 472 8.88 15.24 -11.85
CA PHE A 472 8.93 13.95 -11.17
C PHE A 472 7.92 12.98 -11.80
N SER A 473 6.68 13.41 -11.98
CA SER A 473 5.57 12.58 -12.47
C SER A 473 5.85 11.99 -13.86
N PHE A 474 6.35 12.81 -14.79
CA PHE A 474 6.71 12.35 -16.14
C PHE A 474 7.90 11.40 -16.11
N SER A 475 8.93 11.71 -15.30
CA SER A 475 10.07 10.82 -15.14
C SER A 475 9.67 9.48 -14.52
N ALA A 476 8.73 9.47 -13.57
CA ALA A 476 8.28 8.28 -12.85
C ALA A 476 7.66 7.23 -13.80
N ALA A 477 6.89 7.68 -14.79
CA ALA A 477 6.34 6.82 -15.84
C ALA A 477 7.42 6.12 -16.68
N LEU A 478 8.48 6.83 -17.07
CA LEU A 478 9.62 6.22 -17.78
C LEU A 478 10.37 5.21 -16.91
N ILE A 479 10.34 5.37 -15.60
CA ILE A 479 10.97 4.37 -14.72
C ILE A 479 10.08 3.13 -14.60
N ALA A 480 8.76 3.31 -14.57
CA ALA A 480 7.83 2.20 -14.66
C ALA A 480 8.03 1.40 -15.96
N SER A 481 8.36 2.07 -17.09
CA SER A 481 8.68 1.37 -18.35
C SER A 481 9.92 0.48 -18.23
N VAL A 482 10.96 0.92 -17.53
CA VAL A 482 12.16 0.09 -17.30
C VAL A 482 11.85 -1.12 -16.41
N TYR A 483 11.05 -0.95 -15.37
CA TYR A 483 10.63 -2.08 -14.54
C TYR A 483 9.77 -3.07 -15.33
N LEU A 484 8.88 -2.59 -16.19
CA LEU A 484 8.13 -3.43 -17.11
C LEU A 484 9.04 -4.16 -18.10
N GLY A 485 10.06 -3.50 -18.65
CA GLY A 485 11.07 -4.12 -19.51
C GLY A 485 11.88 -5.21 -18.79
N ASP A 486 12.23 -4.99 -17.52
CA ASP A 486 12.86 -6.02 -16.68
C ASP A 486 11.91 -7.19 -16.42
N THR A 487 10.65 -6.92 -16.08
CA THR A 487 9.60 -7.95 -15.93
C THR A 487 9.49 -8.77 -17.21
N PHE A 488 9.39 -8.10 -18.36
CA PHE A 488 9.23 -8.75 -19.65
C PHE A 488 10.44 -9.62 -20.00
N SER A 489 11.65 -9.19 -19.64
CA SER A 489 12.84 -10.04 -19.79
C SER A 489 12.77 -11.33 -18.97
N LEU A 490 12.18 -11.31 -17.78
CA LEU A 490 11.99 -12.51 -16.96
C LEU A 490 10.87 -13.41 -17.49
N VAL A 491 9.81 -12.81 -18.06
CA VAL A 491 8.73 -13.52 -18.74
C VAL A 491 9.23 -14.24 -19.99
N VAL A 492 9.97 -13.55 -20.87
CA VAL A 492 10.59 -14.16 -22.07
C VAL A 492 11.58 -15.26 -21.68
N TYR A 493 12.37 -15.03 -20.62
CA TYR A 493 13.26 -16.05 -20.07
C TYR A 493 12.49 -17.31 -19.62
N ALA A 494 11.40 -17.14 -18.87
CA ALA A 494 10.59 -18.25 -18.39
C ALA A 494 9.98 -19.05 -19.55
N MET A 495 9.53 -18.37 -20.60
CA MET A 495 8.99 -19.00 -21.81
C MET A 495 10.07 -19.80 -22.53
N ALA A 496 11.20 -19.16 -22.84
CA ALA A 496 12.32 -19.78 -23.56
C ALA A 496 13.05 -20.89 -22.75
N SER A 497 12.76 -21.01 -21.45
CA SER A 497 13.29 -22.07 -20.58
C SER A 497 12.32 -23.24 -20.40
N GLN A 498 11.09 -23.15 -20.92
CA GLN A 498 10.03 -24.15 -20.76
C GLN A 498 9.47 -24.58 -22.13
N PRO A 499 10.10 -25.52 -22.84
CA PRO A 499 9.75 -25.87 -24.22
C PRO A 499 8.27 -26.25 -24.41
N ASP A 500 7.71 -27.06 -23.50
CA ASP A 500 6.32 -27.52 -23.59
C ASP A 500 5.32 -26.38 -23.42
N LEU A 501 5.60 -25.45 -22.50
CA LEU A 501 4.77 -24.25 -22.33
C LEU A 501 4.96 -23.28 -23.49
N TYR A 502 6.18 -23.15 -24.00
CA TYR A 502 6.46 -22.29 -25.15
C TYR A 502 5.65 -22.73 -26.37
N ALA A 503 5.61 -24.03 -26.69
CA ALA A 503 4.81 -24.54 -27.79
C ALA A 503 3.30 -24.23 -27.64
N LYS A 504 2.77 -24.32 -26.41
CA LYS A 504 1.37 -23.96 -26.11
C LYS A 504 1.11 -22.46 -26.25
N ILE A 505 2.01 -21.61 -25.74
CA ILE A 505 1.93 -20.15 -25.88
C ILE A 505 2.03 -19.75 -27.37
N GLN A 506 2.86 -20.42 -28.16
CA GLN A 506 2.91 -20.21 -29.60
C GLN A 506 1.60 -20.61 -30.28
N ALA A 507 0.97 -21.70 -29.89
CA ALA A 507 -0.32 -22.10 -30.43
C ALA A 507 -1.43 -21.08 -30.10
N GLU A 508 -1.47 -20.58 -28.85
CA GLU A 508 -2.39 -19.49 -28.46
C GLU A 508 -2.12 -18.21 -29.25
N ALA A 509 -0.84 -17.82 -29.39
CA ALA A 509 -0.46 -16.65 -30.18
C ALA A 509 -0.88 -16.79 -31.65
N ASP A 510 -0.66 -17.95 -32.25
CA ASP A 510 -1.02 -18.22 -33.63
C ASP A 510 -2.54 -18.19 -33.85
N ALA A 511 -3.32 -18.69 -32.91
CA ALA A 511 -4.78 -18.64 -32.95
C ALA A 511 -5.31 -17.21 -32.75
N LEU A 512 -4.74 -16.46 -31.82
CA LEU A 512 -5.17 -15.10 -31.49
C LEU A 512 -4.92 -14.13 -32.66
N PHE A 513 -3.74 -14.21 -33.28
CA PHE A 513 -3.36 -13.35 -34.42
C PHE A 513 -3.87 -13.83 -35.78
N ALA A 514 -4.63 -14.95 -35.84
CA ALA A 514 -5.07 -15.55 -37.11
C ALA A 514 -5.95 -14.62 -37.96
N LYS A 515 -6.63 -13.65 -37.32
CA LYS A 515 -7.54 -12.68 -37.97
C LYS A 515 -6.96 -11.27 -38.07
N GLY A 516 -5.69 -11.08 -37.75
CA GLY A 516 -5.04 -9.77 -37.64
C GLY A 516 -4.64 -9.44 -36.21
N ASP A 517 -4.42 -8.16 -35.95
CA ASP A 517 -4.02 -7.66 -34.63
C ASP A 517 -5.19 -7.81 -33.64
N PRO A 518 -4.99 -8.48 -32.48
CA PRO A 518 -6.06 -8.69 -31.51
C PRO A 518 -6.47 -7.41 -30.79
N GLU A 519 -7.76 -7.25 -30.56
CA GLU A 519 -8.33 -6.16 -29.75
C GLU A 519 -8.27 -6.49 -28.26
N ARG A 520 -8.56 -5.52 -27.40
CA ARG A 520 -8.53 -5.69 -25.94
C ARG A 520 -9.44 -6.83 -25.47
N GLU A 521 -10.59 -6.95 -26.12
CA GLU A 521 -11.65 -7.92 -25.85
C GLU A 521 -11.20 -9.35 -26.15
N ASP A 522 -10.17 -9.54 -26.97
CA ASP A 522 -9.62 -10.86 -27.28
C ASP A 522 -8.74 -11.40 -26.15
N PHE A 523 -8.18 -10.55 -25.28
CA PHE A 523 -7.32 -10.93 -24.15
C PHE A 523 -8.10 -11.40 -22.92
N THR A 524 -9.05 -12.32 -23.12
CA THR A 524 -9.76 -12.96 -22.01
C THR A 524 -8.96 -14.14 -21.45
N PRO A 525 -9.06 -14.46 -20.14
CA PRO A 525 -8.46 -15.67 -19.59
C PRO A 525 -8.88 -16.96 -20.28
N ALA A 526 -10.01 -16.98 -21.01
CA ALA A 526 -10.44 -18.15 -21.78
C ALA A 526 -9.71 -18.27 -23.13
N ASN A 527 -9.46 -17.14 -23.80
CA ASN A 527 -8.78 -17.12 -25.10
C ASN A 527 -7.27 -17.33 -25.00
N ILE A 528 -6.68 -16.95 -23.86
CA ILE A 528 -5.23 -17.03 -23.60
C ILE A 528 -4.96 -17.76 -22.27
N ASP A 529 -5.66 -18.86 -22.00
CA ASP A 529 -5.62 -19.56 -20.69
C ASP A 529 -4.20 -19.94 -20.26
N VAL A 530 -3.42 -20.58 -21.14
CA VAL A 530 -2.05 -21.00 -20.83
C VAL A 530 -1.19 -19.79 -20.59
N THR A 531 -1.26 -18.78 -21.45
CA THR A 531 -0.48 -17.54 -21.33
C THR A 531 -0.84 -16.75 -20.09
N HIS A 532 -2.12 -16.63 -19.75
CA HIS A 532 -2.61 -15.95 -18.55
C HIS A 532 -2.06 -16.64 -17.29
N ARG A 533 -2.21 -17.96 -17.16
CA ARG A 533 -1.67 -18.73 -16.02
C ARG A 533 -0.14 -18.70 -15.98
N PHE A 534 0.51 -18.70 -17.14
CA PHE A 534 1.96 -18.55 -17.27
C PHE A 534 2.45 -17.19 -16.76
N LEU A 535 1.78 -16.09 -17.13
CA LEU A 535 2.13 -14.74 -16.66
C LEU A 535 1.94 -14.62 -15.14
N MET A 536 0.88 -15.20 -14.58
CA MET A 536 0.69 -15.27 -13.13
C MET A 536 1.85 -15.99 -12.43
N GLU A 537 2.31 -17.13 -12.97
CA GLU A 537 3.46 -17.84 -12.39
C GLU A 537 4.75 -17.04 -12.51
N CYS A 538 4.92 -16.31 -13.62
CA CYS A 538 6.05 -15.39 -13.77
C CYS A 538 6.03 -14.30 -12.71
N MET A 539 4.87 -13.73 -12.41
CA MET A 539 4.75 -12.69 -11.38
C MET A 539 5.00 -13.24 -9.97
N ARG A 540 4.65 -14.50 -9.69
CA ARG A 540 4.98 -15.18 -8.43
C ARG A 540 6.48 -15.46 -8.30
N MET A 541 7.08 -16.04 -9.34
CA MET A 541 8.47 -16.49 -9.30
C MET A 541 9.45 -15.32 -9.43
N TYR A 542 9.13 -14.33 -10.24
CA TYR A 542 10.06 -13.28 -10.65
C TYR A 542 9.53 -11.85 -10.40
N PRO A 543 8.99 -11.53 -9.21
CA PRO A 543 8.56 -10.17 -8.95
C PRO A 543 9.76 -9.22 -8.88
N ILE A 544 9.66 -8.12 -9.63
CA ILE A 544 10.72 -7.11 -9.78
C ILE A 544 10.97 -6.34 -8.49
N VAL A 545 9.93 -6.11 -7.69
CA VAL A 545 9.99 -5.39 -6.42
C VAL A 545 9.76 -6.37 -5.28
N SER A 546 10.82 -6.75 -4.58
CA SER A 546 10.77 -7.75 -3.49
C SER A 546 10.26 -7.20 -2.16
N MET A 547 10.40 -5.89 -1.94
CA MET A 547 10.02 -5.26 -0.69
C MET A 547 9.60 -3.81 -0.88
N SER A 548 8.76 -3.31 0.03
CA SER A 548 8.46 -1.89 0.19
C SER A 548 9.04 -1.37 1.51
N ILE A 549 9.30 -0.06 1.59
CA ILE A 549 9.83 0.59 2.79
C ILE A 549 8.72 1.43 3.39
N ARG A 550 8.56 1.38 4.72
CA ARG A 550 7.64 2.23 5.46
C ARG A 550 8.26 2.72 6.75
N ASN A 551 7.76 3.84 7.26
CA ASN A 551 8.06 4.33 8.59
C ASN A 551 6.90 4.00 9.53
N VAL A 552 7.23 3.54 10.72
CA VAL A 552 6.24 3.25 11.77
C VAL A 552 5.82 4.57 12.41
N MET A 553 4.56 4.90 12.26
CA MET A 553 3.95 6.12 12.77
C MET A 553 3.56 6.03 14.23
N ASN A 554 3.19 4.85 14.67
CA ASN A 554 2.78 4.55 16.03
C ASN A 554 3.33 3.18 16.43
N THR A 555 3.83 3.06 17.65
CA THR A 555 4.31 1.77 18.15
C THR A 555 3.18 0.74 18.11
N CYS A 556 3.40 -0.38 17.43
CA CYS A 556 2.42 -1.44 17.22
C CYS A 556 3.03 -2.82 17.42
N VAL A 557 2.19 -3.85 17.52
CA VAL A 557 2.64 -5.24 17.65
C VAL A 557 2.22 -6.01 16.41
N VAL A 558 3.16 -6.75 15.82
CA VAL A 558 2.94 -7.60 14.64
C VAL A 558 3.55 -8.96 14.94
N GLU A 559 2.75 -10.03 14.88
CA GLU A 559 3.20 -11.41 15.17
C GLU A 559 3.95 -11.54 16.51
N ASP A 560 3.45 -10.89 17.57
CA ASP A 560 4.08 -10.79 18.90
C ASP A 560 5.38 -9.97 18.96
N TYR A 561 5.74 -9.23 17.90
CA TYR A 561 6.91 -8.34 17.90
C TYR A 561 6.49 -6.87 17.94
N GLU A 562 7.03 -6.12 18.90
CA GLU A 562 6.81 -4.68 18.98
C GLU A 562 7.66 -3.95 17.93
N LEU A 563 7.00 -3.15 17.08
CA LEU A 563 7.60 -2.24 16.12
C LEU A 563 7.60 -0.83 16.72
N PRO A 564 8.76 -0.24 17.06
CA PRO A 564 8.80 1.08 17.68
C PRO A 564 8.42 2.21 16.70
N MET A 565 7.75 3.24 17.20
CA MET A 565 7.52 4.49 16.47
C MET A 565 8.83 5.08 15.93
N GLY A 566 8.77 5.65 14.73
CA GLY A 566 9.89 6.29 14.04
C GLY A 566 10.82 5.31 13.31
N GLU A 567 10.72 4.00 13.60
CA GLU A 567 11.56 3.00 12.94
C GLU A 567 11.17 2.81 11.47
N ARG A 568 12.18 2.50 10.66
CA ARG A 568 12.01 2.14 9.25
C ARG A 568 11.92 0.63 9.12
N ILE A 569 10.80 0.16 8.58
CA ILE A 569 10.56 -1.25 8.31
C ILE A 569 10.58 -1.56 6.81
N HIS A 570 10.91 -2.79 6.49
CA HIS A 570 10.97 -3.34 5.14
C HIS A 570 9.96 -4.47 5.02
N ILE A 571 8.94 -4.28 4.21
CA ILE A 571 7.87 -5.26 4.02
C ILE A 571 8.27 -6.12 2.84
N ALA A 572 8.82 -7.31 3.10
CA ALA A 572 9.19 -8.30 2.10
C ALA A 572 7.96 -9.07 1.60
N MET A 573 7.04 -8.33 0.96
CA MET A 573 5.70 -8.80 0.58
C MET A 573 5.69 -10.05 -0.31
N THR A 574 6.76 -10.31 -1.06
CA THR A 574 6.90 -11.46 -1.96
C THR A 574 7.70 -12.61 -1.36
N ALA A 575 8.14 -12.52 -0.10
CA ALA A 575 8.77 -13.64 0.61
C ALA A 575 7.83 -14.86 0.67
N THR A 576 6.54 -14.61 0.83
CA THR A 576 5.46 -15.61 0.82
C THR A 576 5.35 -16.38 -0.49
N HIS A 577 5.82 -15.84 -1.61
CA HIS A 577 5.86 -16.55 -2.89
C HIS A 577 6.76 -17.80 -2.83
N TYR A 578 7.72 -17.82 -1.90
CA TYR A 578 8.71 -18.88 -1.75
C TYR A 578 8.50 -19.76 -0.49
N MET A 579 7.34 -19.61 0.15
CA MET A 579 6.97 -20.33 1.37
C MET A 579 6.08 -21.54 1.04
N SER A 580 6.46 -22.73 1.48
CA SER A 580 5.76 -24.00 1.21
C SER A 580 4.35 -24.06 1.80
N GLU A 581 4.14 -23.34 2.90
CA GLU A 581 2.88 -23.17 3.59
C GLU A 581 1.88 -22.28 2.83
N VAL A 582 2.37 -21.49 1.86
CA VAL A 582 1.54 -20.65 0.98
C VAL A 582 1.43 -21.27 -0.41
N PHE A 583 2.54 -21.71 -0.99
CA PHE A 583 2.62 -22.34 -2.30
C PHE A 583 3.35 -23.69 -2.19
N PRO A 584 2.65 -24.83 -2.28
CA PRO A 584 3.28 -26.15 -2.26
C PRO A 584 4.35 -26.28 -3.36
N ASP A 585 5.50 -26.89 -3.08
CA ASP A 585 6.66 -26.92 -3.98
C ASP A 585 7.03 -25.53 -4.55
N PRO A 586 7.34 -24.54 -3.70
CA PRO A 586 7.33 -23.12 -4.08
C PRO A 586 8.37 -22.75 -5.15
N TYR A 587 9.41 -23.57 -5.34
CA TYR A 587 10.45 -23.35 -6.33
C TYR A 587 10.14 -23.97 -7.71
N LYS A 588 9.09 -24.79 -7.80
CA LYS A 588 8.64 -25.38 -9.07
C LYS A 588 7.80 -24.35 -9.83
N PHE A 589 8.19 -24.09 -11.07
CA PHE A 589 7.40 -23.29 -12.01
C PHE A 589 6.19 -24.12 -12.48
N ASP A 590 5.01 -23.78 -11.97
CA ASP A 590 3.79 -24.57 -12.13
C ASP A 590 2.59 -23.65 -12.40
N ILE A 591 2.13 -23.63 -13.65
CA ILE A 591 0.99 -22.79 -14.08
C ILE A 591 -0.35 -23.38 -13.65
N ASP A 592 -0.39 -24.65 -13.21
CA ASP A 592 -1.64 -25.31 -12.81
C ASP A 592 -2.09 -24.88 -11.41
N ARG A 593 -1.25 -24.12 -10.67
CA ARG A 593 -1.60 -23.40 -9.43
C ARG A 593 -2.83 -22.52 -9.56
N TYR A 594 -3.09 -22.05 -10.78
CA TYR A 594 -4.14 -21.07 -11.08
C TYR A 594 -5.40 -21.70 -11.65
N LEU A 595 -5.43 -23.03 -11.81
CA LEU A 595 -6.64 -23.74 -12.18
C LEU A 595 -7.73 -23.59 -11.09
N PRO A 596 -9.01 -23.74 -11.46
CA PRO A 596 -10.11 -23.66 -10.51
C PRO A 596 -10.05 -24.65 -9.33
N SER A 597 -9.34 -25.76 -9.49
CA SER A 597 -9.14 -26.73 -8.41
C SER A 597 -8.15 -26.27 -7.32
N ARG A 598 -7.26 -25.31 -7.64
CA ARG A 598 -6.16 -24.88 -6.75
C ARG A 598 -6.26 -23.43 -6.30
N HIS A 599 -6.61 -22.51 -7.21
CA HIS A 599 -6.81 -21.08 -6.93
C HIS A 599 -5.77 -20.42 -5.99
N GLU A 600 -4.49 -20.83 -6.04
CA GLU A 600 -3.47 -20.43 -5.04
C GLU A 600 -3.23 -18.90 -5.03
N HIS A 601 -3.50 -18.22 -6.14
CA HIS A 601 -3.44 -16.75 -6.27
C HIS A 601 -4.46 -15.99 -5.40
N ARG A 602 -5.50 -16.64 -4.91
CA ARG A 602 -6.47 -16.03 -3.97
C ARG A 602 -5.90 -15.89 -2.57
N SER A 603 -4.78 -16.56 -2.28
CA SER A 603 -4.06 -16.38 -1.02
C SER A 603 -3.57 -14.93 -0.89
N PRO A 604 -3.70 -14.30 0.30
CA PRO A 604 -3.05 -13.03 0.61
C PRO A 604 -1.51 -13.07 0.48
N GLY A 605 -0.93 -14.27 0.37
CA GLY A 605 0.49 -14.46 0.08
C GLY A 605 0.87 -14.19 -1.38
N TYR A 606 -0.08 -14.10 -2.31
CA TYR A 606 0.18 -13.70 -3.69
C TYR A 606 0.19 -12.16 -3.82
N ALA A 607 1.36 -11.54 -3.56
CA ALA A 607 1.51 -10.08 -3.56
C ALA A 607 2.55 -9.52 -4.57
N PRO A 608 2.54 -9.91 -5.86
CA PRO A 608 3.53 -9.41 -6.83
C PRO A 608 3.40 -7.91 -7.15
N TYR A 609 2.24 -7.32 -6.84
CA TYR A 609 1.91 -5.92 -7.14
C TYR A 609 1.87 -5.04 -5.89
N GLY A 610 2.42 -5.51 -4.77
CA GLY A 610 2.32 -4.81 -3.48
C GLY A 610 1.04 -5.11 -2.72
N LEU A 611 0.88 -4.44 -1.57
CA LEU A 611 -0.16 -4.67 -0.56
C LEU A 611 -0.88 -3.36 -0.22
N GLY A 612 -2.14 -3.47 0.21
CA GLY A 612 -2.93 -2.37 0.75
C GLY A 612 -3.16 -1.21 -0.22
N THR A 613 -3.32 -0.01 0.34
CA THR A 613 -3.61 1.24 -0.38
C THR A 613 -2.56 1.59 -1.44
N HIS A 614 -1.32 1.11 -1.27
CA HIS A 614 -0.18 1.37 -2.13
C HIS A 614 0.10 0.27 -3.17
N LYS A 615 -0.86 -0.64 -3.41
CA LYS A 615 -0.78 -1.62 -4.51
C LYS A 615 -0.55 -0.91 -5.84
N CYS A 616 0.16 -1.53 -6.78
CA CYS A 616 0.47 -0.95 -8.09
C CYS A 616 -0.79 -0.40 -8.79
N LEU A 617 -0.73 0.84 -9.28
CA LEU A 617 -1.83 1.49 -10.00
C LEU A 617 -2.02 0.91 -11.41
N GLY A 618 -0.94 0.43 -12.03
CA GLY A 618 -0.91 -0.06 -13.41
C GLY A 618 -1.02 -1.58 -13.56
N THR A 619 -1.50 -2.33 -12.57
CA THR A 619 -1.54 -3.81 -12.65
C THR A 619 -2.26 -4.31 -13.91
N ARG A 620 -3.49 -3.85 -14.16
CA ARG A 620 -4.30 -4.30 -15.31
C ARG A 620 -3.69 -3.89 -16.65
N TRP A 621 -3.12 -2.68 -16.71
CA TRP A 621 -2.41 -2.18 -17.88
C TRP A 621 -1.18 -3.03 -18.18
N MET A 622 -0.39 -3.34 -17.15
CA MET A 622 0.81 -4.16 -17.25
C MET A 622 0.49 -5.59 -17.69
N GLU A 623 -0.57 -6.21 -17.16
CA GLU A 623 -0.99 -7.56 -17.53
C GLU A 623 -1.36 -7.65 -19.03
N LEU A 624 -2.16 -6.70 -19.53
CA LEU A 624 -2.51 -6.63 -20.95
C LEU A 624 -1.25 -6.40 -21.81
N HIS A 625 -0.40 -5.45 -21.42
CA HIS A 625 0.84 -5.16 -22.13
C HIS A 625 1.77 -6.38 -22.23
N LEU A 626 1.96 -7.12 -21.12
CA LEU A 626 2.79 -8.32 -21.10
C LEU A 626 2.19 -9.43 -21.97
N ALA A 627 0.88 -9.65 -21.91
CA ALA A 627 0.20 -10.66 -22.73
C ALA A 627 0.32 -10.35 -24.22
N ALA A 628 -0.03 -9.12 -24.63
CA ALA A 628 0.06 -8.68 -26.02
C ALA A 628 1.48 -8.83 -26.58
N ASN A 629 2.49 -8.36 -25.85
CA ASN A 629 3.86 -8.43 -26.32
C ASN A 629 4.47 -9.83 -26.29
N LEU A 630 4.12 -10.66 -25.29
CA LEU A 630 4.61 -12.04 -25.23
C LEU A 630 4.06 -12.86 -26.39
N LEU A 631 2.74 -12.75 -26.64
CA LEU A 631 2.07 -13.47 -27.72
C LEU A 631 2.56 -12.96 -29.08
N MET A 632 2.71 -11.65 -29.26
CA MET A 632 3.29 -11.08 -30.47
C MET A 632 4.72 -11.62 -30.72
N LEU A 633 5.61 -11.62 -29.71
CA LEU A 633 6.95 -12.21 -29.85
C LEU A 633 6.88 -13.69 -30.21
N ALA A 634 6.03 -14.46 -29.54
CA ALA A 634 5.86 -15.89 -29.79
C ALA A 634 5.30 -16.17 -31.19
N HIS A 635 4.43 -15.30 -31.70
CA HIS A 635 3.85 -15.38 -33.04
C HIS A 635 4.90 -15.20 -34.15
N TYR A 636 5.83 -14.24 -33.99
CA TYR A 636 6.80 -13.91 -35.03
C TYR A 636 8.16 -14.59 -34.89
N PHE A 637 8.60 -14.95 -33.67
CA PHE A 637 9.94 -15.48 -33.43
C PHE A 637 9.98 -16.73 -32.55
N THR A 638 11.04 -17.52 -32.76
CA THR A 638 11.52 -18.53 -31.83
C THR A 638 12.75 -18.00 -31.10
N ILE A 639 12.66 -17.89 -29.78
CA ILE A 639 13.69 -17.29 -28.92
C ILE A 639 14.32 -18.35 -28.03
N GLU A 640 15.65 -18.32 -27.93
CA GLU A 640 16.41 -19.22 -27.06
C GLU A 640 17.20 -18.47 -26.00
N VAL A 641 17.32 -19.06 -24.81
CA VAL A 641 18.22 -18.57 -23.75
C VAL A 641 19.68 -18.85 -24.10
N SER A 642 20.51 -17.81 -24.05
CA SER A 642 21.95 -17.87 -24.30
C SER A 642 22.76 -17.17 -23.19
N PRO A 643 23.87 -17.76 -22.70
CA PRO A 643 24.29 -19.15 -22.89
C PRO A 643 23.32 -20.16 -22.25
N ALA A 644 23.26 -21.38 -22.79
CA ALA A 644 22.32 -22.44 -22.37
C ALA A 644 22.33 -22.76 -20.87
N LYS A 645 23.46 -22.56 -20.18
CA LYS A 645 23.56 -22.73 -18.71
C LYS A 645 22.54 -21.91 -17.91
N TYR A 646 22.08 -20.78 -18.46
CA TYR A 646 21.08 -19.94 -17.79
C TYR A 646 19.68 -20.56 -17.80
N LYS A 647 19.40 -21.57 -18.66
CA LYS A 647 18.12 -22.29 -18.63
C LYS A 647 17.81 -22.94 -17.28
N HIS A 648 18.85 -23.37 -16.55
CA HIS A 648 18.71 -24.07 -15.27
C HIS A 648 19.15 -23.25 -14.07
N LYS A 649 19.87 -22.14 -14.29
CA LYS A 649 20.40 -21.31 -13.20
C LYS A 649 20.36 -19.83 -13.55
N LEU A 650 19.24 -19.19 -13.22
CA LEU A 650 19.11 -17.75 -13.30
C LEU A 650 19.87 -17.09 -12.14
N ARG A 651 20.55 -15.98 -12.45
CA ARG A 651 21.13 -15.09 -11.45
C ARG A 651 20.52 -13.71 -11.60
N PHE A 652 20.32 -13.04 -10.48
CA PHE A 652 19.72 -11.72 -10.42
C PHE A 652 20.75 -10.68 -10.00
N SER A 653 20.56 -9.47 -10.51
CA SER A 653 21.08 -8.25 -9.91
C SER A 653 19.99 -7.75 -8.95
N PRO A 654 20.23 -7.72 -7.63
CA PRO A 654 19.17 -7.48 -6.64
C PRO A 654 18.84 -5.99 -6.41
N PHE A 655 19.63 -5.05 -6.94
CA PHE A 655 19.48 -3.63 -6.68
C PHE A 655 19.51 -2.79 -7.98
N PRO A 656 18.71 -1.70 -8.08
CA PRO A 656 17.65 -1.26 -7.15
C PRO A 656 16.33 -2.04 -7.28
N SER A 657 16.25 -2.94 -8.26
CA SER A 657 15.15 -3.88 -8.49
C SER A 657 15.73 -5.22 -8.92
N LEU A 658 14.95 -6.29 -8.77
CA LEU A 658 15.35 -7.63 -9.19
C LEU A 658 15.34 -7.71 -10.72
N LYS A 659 16.51 -7.84 -11.35
CA LYS A 659 16.64 -7.99 -12.81
C LYS A 659 17.61 -9.12 -13.18
N PRO A 660 17.45 -9.79 -14.33
CA PRO A 660 18.34 -10.89 -14.68
C PRO A 660 19.78 -10.39 -14.87
N SER A 661 20.74 -11.32 -14.71
CA SER A 661 22.16 -11.03 -14.90
C SER A 661 22.42 -10.39 -16.27
N LYS A 662 23.30 -9.38 -16.32
CA LYS A 662 23.75 -8.73 -17.57
C LYS A 662 24.35 -9.70 -18.61
N LYS A 663 24.66 -10.93 -18.18
CA LYS A 663 25.20 -12.01 -19.01
C LYS A 663 24.10 -12.86 -19.68
N LEU A 664 22.85 -12.74 -19.25
CA LEU A 664 21.71 -13.39 -19.90
C LEU A 664 21.46 -12.71 -21.25
N LYS A 665 21.38 -13.52 -22.30
CA LYS A 665 21.07 -13.10 -23.66
C LYS A 665 19.91 -13.93 -24.21
N PHE A 666 19.21 -13.35 -25.18
CA PHE A 666 18.24 -14.03 -26.01
C PHE A 666 18.79 -14.15 -27.42
N ARG A 667 18.82 -15.38 -27.93
CA ARG A 667 19.17 -15.67 -29.33
C ARG A 667 17.88 -15.75 -30.13
N ILE A 668 17.77 -14.98 -31.20
CA ILE A 668 16.67 -15.11 -32.15
C ILE A 668 16.99 -16.29 -33.05
N SER A 669 16.43 -17.45 -32.76
CA SER A 669 16.80 -18.70 -33.44
C SER A 669 16.11 -18.84 -34.81
N GLN A 670 14.89 -18.31 -34.94
CA GLN A 670 14.08 -18.39 -36.14
C GLN A 670 13.08 -17.24 -36.18
N GLN A 671 12.83 -16.70 -37.37
CA GLN A 671 11.64 -15.92 -37.69
C GLN A 671 10.57 -16.86 -38.25
N ARG A 672 9.43 -16.96 -37.56
CA ARG A 672 8.33 -17.87 -37.88
C ARG A 672 7.44 -17.31 -38.99
N ARG A 673 7.31 -15.99 -39.06
CA ARG A 673 6.41 -15.26 -39.96
C ARG A 673 7.02 -13.93 -40.39
N GLU A 674 6.61 -13.42 -41.55
CA GLU A 674 6.98 -12.07 -42.00
C GLU A 674 6.33 -11.01 -41.11
N LEU A 675 7.08 -9.95 -40.83
CA LEU A 675 6.56 -8.78 -40.12
C LEU A 675 5.81 -7.91 -41.14
N PHE A 676 4.52 -7.68 -40.93
CA PHE A 676 3.75 -6.74 -41.74
C PHE A 676 3.72 -5.38 -41.05
N THR A 677 3.91 -4.30 -41.80
CA THR A 677 3.92 -2.93 -41.28
C THR A 677 2.54 -2.33 -41.19
#